data_AF-A0A8S1R3U4-F1
#
_entry.id   AF-A0A8S1R3U4-F1
#
_cell.length_a   1.000
_cell.length_b   1.000
_cell.length_c   1.000
_cell.angle_alpha   90.00
_cell.angle_beta   90.00
_cell.angle_gamma   90.00
#
_symmetry.space_group_name_H-M   'P 1'
#
loop_
_entity.id
_entity.type
_entity.pdbx_description
1 polymer ?
#
loop_
_entity_poly.entity_id
_entity_poly.type
_entity_poly.pdbx_seq_one_letter_code
_entity_poly.pdbx_strand_id
1 'polypeptide(L)'
;MIQDKFDFENLCIDSIFCSKELCQLNHFRVFVGVCIDYLRIEQKFINDGGDPDDLLEKKCHNIDCKLWHFNNEKLQDQLQKQPVNGVFPFNLCPKGCNQQDCKLLHREWAQNICVNFIFNKCRNQEKCEFQHKNWASLKEEAYGCCQIKATTPELLYYCILYIKGWCPRKQCLKNHIEWEKINRKKGQQNALKSCIILKQEQRKNIKQIPDFEDLELQCLCQSSEFSNYKKWFSQQNIIDVVFIMDLTGSMKPWKDIMEKTIAKIIDKFLKSINGYQIRVAFVGYRDFCDKEKFYLYNFTKKVQQIQDFIFQLETKGGGDEAEDVVTGFEQALKLNFSHHPESLLCTFLLADAPCHGRDYHNIKSDDLINKMPKNYFEKVLEKYKQIKQNNFLCCIKINNKTDIMFQKMKTVFPLIIITTEKKPEDLSDLVSFTLSHSVTESRRLKDLTNKQFLYFKAKYEKFKLDTITDIIEPNKEYWELYNQFVETCVIIGETGLKVTQDKNELNKDNNNSSIYIFKAFDAINNIEIILKLPKVLVDNDGNNNQQQIQNAEEQAKVWFYTSAYACQMAYQFNCQLKQENILDEMLPIFYPHPILYQLNSPFYGVFQIYGETFINFQYNFEQYTSNINQCKPDNYFFSAFSHFSFEQSEKLFVITDLQGCNNLLSNPSIQTSQQWSSILDQNSNNQKELGILNFIQHQHKNCSYLCQKLNLNKLQLNNNLDLNKCSNVQLQHKCGICNLCGEFVYENFDKTLLEQEDQIYEKKKFIFQCDYCLTNRAAPIQLACMCCKKIHIIDYPSKRFKQMQFLNLCLECKQECYGSRKPECHYCKEKCQKLIKTLQINDQTIYVCENAYRYLQAFSCKKCNKPYNMESIISVDDYTQKMFICC
;
A
#
# COMPACT_ATOMS: atom_id res chain seq x y z
N MET A 1 51.06 -34.57 4.34
CA MET A 1 51.53 -34.06 3.03
C MET A 1 51.53 -32.54 3.03
N ILE A 2 52.48 -31.90 3.72
CA ILE A 2 52.84 -30.49 3.48
C ILE A 2 54.36 -30.55 3.34
N GLN A 3 54.86 -30.74 2.12
CA GLN A 3 56.25 -31.13 1.89
C GLN A 3 57.08 -30.10 1.12
N ASP A 4 56.63 -28.85 0.97
CA ASP A 4 57.47 -27.73 0.53
C ASP A 4 57.19 -26.50 1.42
N LYS A 5 58.21 -25.97 2.11
CA LYS A 5 58.00 -25.05 3.25
C LYS A 5 57.43 -23.68 2.85
N PHE A 6 57.74 -23.13 1.66
CA PHE A 6 57.04 -21.99 1.03
C PHE A 6 57.32 -21.99 -0.49
N ASP A 7 56.31 -21.80 -1.33
CA ASP A 7 56.49 -21.71 -2.80
C ASP A 7 56.60 -20.25 -3.23
N PHE A 8 57.84 -19.74 -3.27
CA PHE A 8 58.14 -18.36 -3.66
C PHE A 8 58.09 -18.11 -5.17
N GLU A 9 58.01 -19.16 -5.99
CA GLU A 9 57.86 -19.07 -7.44
C GLU A 9 56.38 -18.96 -7.83
N ASN A 10 55.48 -19.57 -7.05
CA ASN A 10 54.03 -19.48 -7.23
C ASN A 10 53.31 -18.74 -6.10
N LEU A 11 53.79 -17.56 -5.71
CA LEU A 11 53.05 -16.67 -4.81
C LEU A 11 51.67 -16.36 -5.41
N CYS A 12 50.60 -16.40 -4.58
CA CYS A 12 49.25 -16.18 -5.10
C CYS A 12 49.09 -14.73 -5.57
N ILE A 13 49.00 -14.56 -6.89
CA ILE A 13 48.78 -13.27 -7.56
C ILE A 13 47.50 -12.60 -7.04
N ASP A 14 46.48 -13.41 -6.76
CA ASP A 14 45.19 -12.90 -6.29
C ASP A 14 45.22 -12.41 -4.83
N SER A 15 46.20 -12.82 -4.01
CA SER A 15 46.37 -12.45 -2.58
C SER A 15 45.04 -12.34 -1.80
N ILE A 16 44.45 -11.15 -1.76
CA ILE A 16 43.19 -10.81 -1.06
C ILE A 16 41.94 -11.44 -1.72
N PHE A 17 42.01 -11.74 -3.01
CA PHE A 17 40.95 -12.36 -3.82
C PHE A 17 41.16 -13.88 -4.00
N CYS A 18 42.28 -14.41 -3.47
CA CYS A 18 42.71 -15.77 -3.71
C CYS A 18 41.74 -16.80 -3.12
N SER A 19 41.64 -17.87 -3.89
CA SER A 19 40.53 -18.80 -3.93
C SER A 19 40.64 -20.04 -3.08
N LYS A 20 41.88 -20.46 -2.93
CA LYS A 20 42.28 -21.82 -2.60
C LYS A 20 42.76 -21.78 -1.16
N GLU A 21 42.11 -22.55 -0.30
CA GLU A 21 42.41 -22.59 1.15
C GLU A 21 43.85 -23.00 1.42
N LEU A 22 44.38 -23.93 0.63
CA LEU A 22 45.77 -24.38 0.69
C LEU A 22 46.80 -23.32 0.25
N CYS A 23 46.35 -22.19 -0.33
CA CYS A 23 47.22 -21.13 -0.86
C CYS A 23 47.51 -19.99 0.15
N GLN A 24 46.88 -20.02 1.34
CA GLN A 24 46.90 -18.92 2.31
C GLN A 24 48.31 -18.55 2.80
N LEU A 25 49.21 -19.53 2.91
CA LEU A 25 50.61 -19.32 3.30
C LEU A 25 51.46 -18.72 2.16
N ASN A 26 50.96 -18.73 0.92
CA ASN A 26 51.62 -18.18 -0.26
C ASN A 26 51.07 -16.78 -0.64
N HIS A 27 50.32 -16.12 0.25
CA HIS A 27 49.76 -14.78 0.02
C HIS A 27 50.74 -13.66 0.40
N PHE A 28 50.88 -12.64 -0.43
CA PHE A 28 51.81 -11.52 -0.22
C PHE A 28 51.69 -10.84 1.16
N ARG A 29 50.48 -10.73 1.72
CA ARG A 29 50.26 -10.08 3.04
C ARG A 29 51.00 -10.77 4.19
N VAL A 30 51.22 -12.08 4.08
CA VAL A 30 51.90 -12.89 5.10
C VAL A 30 53.38 -12.55 5.18
N PHE A 31 53.98 -12.07 4.08
CA PHE A 31 55.40 -11.76 3.99
C PHE A 31 55.72 -10.27 4.14
N VAL A 32 54.72 -9.42 4.37
CA VAL A 32 54.92 -7.97 4.55
C VAL A 32 55.82 -7.73 5.77
N GLY A 33 56.93 -7.01 5.58
CA GLY A 33 57.92 -6.76 6.63
C GLY A 33 59.04 -7.80 6.72
N VAL A 34 58.95 -8.90 5.97
CA VAL A 34 59.98 -9.96 5.88
C VAL A 34 60.77 -9.80 4.58
N CYS A 35 62.09 -10.01 4.63
CA CYS A 35 62.93 -9.99 3.45
C CYS A 35 62.80 -11.32 2.68
N ILE A 36 62.03 -11.29 1.59
CA ILE A 36 61.84 -12.48 0.73
C ILE A 36 63.16 -12.91 0.07
N ASP A 37 64.02 -11.95 -0.28
CA ASP A 37 65.31 -12.22 -0.92
C ASP A 37 66.22 -13.06 -0.01
N TYR A 38 66.22 -12.77 1.30
CA TYR A 38 66.94 -13.57 2.29
C TYR A 38 66.40 -15.01 2.39
N LEU A 39 65.07 -15.18 2.46
CA LEU A 39 64.43 -16.50 2.51
C LEU A 39 64.71 -17.32 1.24
N ARG A 40 64.77 -16.68 0.07
CA ARG A 40 65.12 -17.35 -1.20
C ARG A 40 66.56 -17.83 -1.22
N ILE A 41 67.51 -17.04 -0.69
CA ILE A 41 68.92 -17.43 -0.58
C ILE A 41 69.08 -18.64 0.34
N GLU A 42 68.41 -18.63 1.50
CA GLU A 42 68.40 -19.77 2.42
C GLU A 42 67.78 -21.02 1.76
N GLN A 43 66.60 -20.90 1.15
CA GLN A 43 65.93 -22.02 0.50
C GLN A 43 66.81 -22.64 -0.59
N LYS A 44 67.51 -21.81 -1.37
CA LYS A 44 68.45 -22.27 -2.39
C LYS A 44 69.64 -23.01 -1.76
N PHE A 45 70.23 -22.49 -0.70
CA PHE A 45 71.34 -23.14 0.00
C PHE A 45 70.96 -24.52 0.57
N ILE A 46 69.78 -24.63 1.16
CA ILE A 46 69.25 -25.91 1.67
C ILE A 46 68.99 -26.88 0.51
N ASN A 47 68.39 -26.39 -0.59
CA ASN A 47 68.13 -27.22 -1.78
C ASN A 47 69.43 -27.72 -2.44
N ASP A 48 70.51 -26.94 -2.36
CA ASP A 48 71.84 -27.31 -2.83
C ASP A 48 72.58 -28.26 -1.84
N GLY A 49 71.91 -28.72 -0.78
CA GLY A 49 72.40 -29.71 0.18
C GLY A 49 73.16 -29.15 1.38
N GLY A 50 73.15 -27.83 1.59
CA GLY A 50 73.81 -27.18 2.72
C GLY A 50 73.04 -27.31 4.04
N ASP A 51 73.76 -27.42 5.17
CA ASP A 51 73.18 -27.48 6.51
C ASP A 51 72.66 -26.09 6.95
N PRO A 52 71.40 -25.95 7.38
CA PRO A 52 70.86 -24.69 7.90
C PRO A 52 71.69 -24.04 9.01
N ASP A 53 72.40 -24.82 9.83
CA ASP A 53 73.23 -24.33 10.94
C ASP A 53 74.59 -23.78 10.45
N ASP A 54 75.05 -24.18 9.26
CA ASP A 54 76.25 -23.67 8.58
C ASP A 54 75.99 -22.37 7.79
N LEU A 55 74.77 -21.83 7.84
CA LEU A 55 74.36 -20.59 7.15
C LEU A 55 74.95 -19.34 7.84
N LEU A 56 76.27 -19.28 7.96
CA LEU A 56 77.02 -18.17 8.50
C LEU A 56 77.28 -17.15 7.37
N GLU A 57 76.49 -16.07 7.43
CA GLU A 57 76.69 -14.80 6.70
C GLU A 57 76.50 -14.82 5.18
N LYS A 58 75.23 -14.82 4.72
CA LYS A 58 74.88 -14.05 3.50
C LYS A 58 73.73 -13.09 3.78
N LYS A 59 74.08 -11.81 3.88
CA LYS A 59 73.15 -10.68 3.87
C LYS A 59 72.33 -10.77 2.58
N CYS A 60 71.05 -10.43 2.62
CA CYS A 60 70.30 -10.21 1.38
C CYS A 60 71.10 -9.27 0.46
N HIS A 61 70.85 -9.30 -0.85
CA HIS A 61 71.66 -8.56 -1.82
C HIS A 61 71.72 -7.05 -1.53
N ASN A 62 70.80 -6.53 -0.71
CA ASN A 62 70.81 -5.17 -0.19
C ASN A 62 71.46 -5.07 1.21
N ILE A 63 72.66 -4.47 1.29
CA ILE A 63 73.40 -4.23 2.55
C ILE A 63 72.61 -3.36 3.54
N ASP A 64 71.71 -2.49 3.06
CA ASP A 64 70.88 -1.58 3.86
C ASP A 64 69.46 -2.08 4.10
N CYS A 65 69.18 -3.37 3.86
CA CYS A 65 67.86 -3.94 4.06
C CYS A 65 67.30 -3.67 5.47
N LYS A 66 66.09 -3.11 5.51
CA LYS A 66 65.39 -2.75 6.75
C LYS A 66 64.29 -3.75 7.14
N LEU A 67 64.11 -4.81 6.36
CA LEU A 67 63.12 -5.87 6.60
C LEU A 67 63.68 -6.96 7.54
N TRP A 68 62.81 -7.80 8.06
CA TRP A 68 63.21 -8.92 8.91
C TRP A 68 63.84 -10.05 8.09
N HIS A 69 65.06 -10.44 8.48
CA HIS A 69 65.73 -11.65 8.02
C HIS A 69 65.38 -12.81 8.97
N PHE A 70 64.30 -13.52 8.67
CA PHE A 70 63.99 -14.80 9.33
C PHE A 70 64.51 -15.94 8.48
N ASN A 71 64.93 -17.01 9.15
CA ASN A 71 65.09 -18.29 8.50
C ASN A 71 63.70 -18.97 8.38
N ASN A 72 63.55 -19.96 7.50
CA ASN A 72 62.25 -20.58 7.22
C ASN A 72 61.55 -21.11 8.48
N GLU A 73 62.30 -21.71 9.39
CA GLU A 73 61.75 -22.28 10.64
C GLU A 73 61.28 -21.19 11.61
N LYS A 74 62.07 -20.12 11.80
CA LYS A 74 61.68 -19.00 12.65
C LYS A 74 60.49 -18.25 12.08
N LEU A 75 60.37 -18.15 10.75
CA LEU A 75 59.18 -17.55 10.14
C LEU A 75 57.93 -18.41 10.39
N GLN A 76 58.03 -19.73 10.24
CA GLN A 76 56.92 -20.62 10.56
C GLN A 76 56.52 -20.54 12.04
N ASP A 77 57.48 -20.50 12.97
CA ASP A 77 57.21 -20.25 14.39
C ASP A 77 56.47 -18.92 14.61
N GLN A 78 56.88 -17.84 13.91
CA GLN A 78 56.17 -16.57 14.00
C GLN A 78 54.74 -16.64 13.44
N LEU A 79 54.50 -17.44 12.41
CA LEU A 79 53.17 -17.64 11.81
C LEU A 79 52.24 -18.50 12.68
N GLN A 80 52.79 -19.31 13.58
CA GLN A 80 52.01 -20.04 14.59
C GLN A 80 51.49 -19.13 15.71
N LYS A 81 52.10 -17.95 15.90
CA LYS A 81 51.62 -16.98 16.90
C LYS A 81 50.27 -16.41 16.50
N GLN A 82 49.40 -16.20 17.49
CA GLN A 82 48.10 -15.58 17.24
C GLN A 82 48.30 -14.13 16.72
N PRO A 83 47.75 -13.78 15.55
CA PRO A 83 47.86 -12.41 15.04
C PRO A 83 47.01 -11.46 15.91
N VAL A 84 47.54 -10.26 16.14
CA VAL A 84 46.81 -9.16 16.77
C VAL A 84 46.25 -8.32 15.64
N ASN A 85 44.92 -8.21 15.58
CA ASN A 85 44.24 -7.45 14.53
C ASN A 85 44.59 -7.93 13.08
N GLY A 86 44.83 -9.23 12.90
CA GLY A 86 45.21 -9.80 11.59
C GLY A 86 46.63 -9.45 11.13
N VAL A 87 47.43 -8.85 12.01
CA VAL A 87 48.82 -8.44 11.81
C VAL A 87 49.68 -9.34 12.68
N PHE A 88 50.79 -9.85 12.14
CA PHE A 88 51.82 -10.56 12.91
C PHE A 88 52.89 -9.56 13.42
N PRO A 89 53.68 -9.92 14.44
CA PRO A 89 54.69 -9.02 15.00
C PRO A 89 55.65 -8.44 13.94
N PHE A 90 56.03 -9.25 12.96
CA PHE A 90 56.98 -8.87 11.91
C PHE A 90 56.38 -8.00 10.80
N ASN A 91 55.04 -7.89 10.74
CA ASN A 91 54.36 -6.96 9.85
C ASN A 91 54.43 -5.51 10.37
N LEU A 92 54.98 -5.27 11.56
CA LEU A 92 55.21 -3.93 12.09
C LEU A 92 56.61 -3.44 11.74
N CYS A 93 56.74 -2.14 11.49
CA CYS A 93 58.03 -1.54 11.16
C CYS A 93 59.01 -1.63 12.34
N PRO A 94 60.16 -2.31 12.21
CA PRO A 94 61.09 -2.55 13.32
C PRO A 94 61.94 -1.33 13.71
N LYS A 95 62.00 -0.31 12.83
CA LYS A 95 62.86 0.88 12.99
C LYS A 95 62.09 2.20 13.12
N GLY A 96 60.74 2.17 13.12
CA GLY A 96 59.90 3.36 13.24
C GLY A 96 60.20 4.45 12.20
N CYS A 97 60.24 4.10 10.90
CA CYS A 97 60.57 5.07 9.86
C CYS A 97 59.39 6.01 9.52
N ASN A 98 59.67 7.28 9.23
CA ASN A 98 58.63 8.27 8.87
C ASN A 98 58.32 8.35 7.37
N GLN A 99 58.55 7.28 6.60
CA GLN A 99 58.30 7.31 5.15
C GLN A 99 56.80 7.22 4.85
N GLN A 100 56.27 8.18 4.06
CA GLN A 100 54.84 8.31 3.72
C GLN A 100 54.22 7.05 3.08
N ASP A 101 55.03 6.23 2.41
CA ASP A 101 54.54 5.04 1.69
C ASP A 101 54.40 3.78 2.58
N CYS A 102 54.80 3.84 3.85
CA CYS A 102 54.76 2.70 4.78
C CYS A 102 53.43 2.57 5.55
N LYS A 103 52.29 2.81 4.88
CA LYS A 103 50.94 2.85 5.48
C LYS A 103 50.49 1.53 6.11
N LEU A 104 51.02 0.38 5.66
CA LEU A 104 50.64 -0.95 6.16
C LEU A 104 51.47 -1.43 7.36
N LEU A 105 52.68 -0.87 7.55
CA LEU A 105 53.64 -1.25 8.59
C LEU A 105 53.55 -0.39 9.86
N HIS A 106 52.95 0.80 9.77
CA HIS A 106 52.74 1.71 10.90
C HIS A 106 51.26 1.75 11.28
N ARG A 107 50.87 0.90 12.24
CA ARG A 107 49.51 0.89 12.79
C ARG A 107 49.42 1.86 13.96
N GLU A 108 48.35 2.66 14.03
CA GLU A 108 48.17 3.67 15.08
C GLU A 108 48.32 3.10 16.50
N TRP A 109 47.72 1.93 16.75
CA TRP A 109 47.81 1.24 18.05
C TRP A 109 49.22 0.72 18.39
N ALA A 110 50.11 0.62 17.41
CA ALA A 110 51.48 0.13 17.57
C ALA A 110 52.54 1.24 17.51
N GLN A 111 52.16 2.51 17.30
CA GLN A 111 53.10 3.63 17.07
C GLN A 111 54.11 3.83 18.19
N ASN A 112 53.71 3.56 19.44
CA ASN A 112 54.56 3.76 20.63
C ASN A 112 55.08 2.43 21.20
N ILE A 113 54.96 1.32 20.47
CA ILE A 113 55.37 -0.01 20.94
C ILE A 113 56.76 -0.36 20.40
N CYS A 114 57.63 -0.85 21.27
CA CYS A 114 58.97 -1.29 20.90
C CYS A 114 58.90 -2.66 20.19
N VAL A 115 58.90 -2.66 18.85
CA VAL A 115 58.87 -3.90 18.06
C VAL A 115 60.09 -4.78 18.35
N ASN A 116 61.27 -4.18 18.58
CA ASN A 116 62.49 -4.92 18.91
C ASN A 116 62.40 -5.67 20.25
N PHE A 117 61.59 -5.18 21.20
CA PHE A 117 61.34 -5.89 22.45
C PHE A 117 60.50 -7.15 22.25
N ILE A 118 59.50 -7.11 21.35
CA ILE A 118 58.67 -8.28 21.01
C ILE A 118 59.53 -9.46 20.49
N PHE A 119 60.65 -9.14 19.85
CA PHE A 119 61.61 -10.12 19.32
C PHE A 119 62.84 -10.33 20.22
N ASN A 120 62.84 -9.84 21.47
CA ASN A 120 63.95 -9.93 22.42
C ASN A 120 65.29 -9.35 21.91
N LYS A 121 65.23 -8.32 21.05
CA LYS A 121 66.39 -7.65 20.42
C LYS A 121 66.63 -6.22 20.91
N CYS A 122 65.85 -5.73 21.87
CA CYS A 122 66.05 -4.41 22.46
C CYS A 122 67.30 -4.40 23.35
N ARG A 123 68.36 -3.69 22.92
CA ARG A 123 69.68 -3.68 23.58
C ARG A 123 69.74 -2.89 24.90
N ASN A 124 68.79 -2.00 25.16
CA ASN A 124 68.77 -1.19 26.38
C ASN A 124 67.35 -0.88 26.83
N GLN A 125 66.80 -1.71 27.72
CA GLN A 125 65.39 -1.63 28.10
C GLN A 125 65.06 -0.38 28.93
N GLU A 126 66.03 0.18 29.64
CA GLU A 126 65.82 1.33 30.53
C GLU A 126 65.86 2.69 29.80
N LYS A 127 66.52 2.77 28.64
CA LYS A 127 66.63 4.01 27.83
C LYS A 127 65.81 3.97 26.53
N CYS A 128 64.91 3.00 26.38
CA CYS A 128 64.07 2.91 25.18
C CYS A 128 62.91 3.90 25.26
N GLU A 129 62.76 4.74 24.23
CA GLU A 129 61.66 5.72 24.13
C GLU A 129 60.29 5.08 23.84
N PHE A 130 60.27 3.79 23.50
CA PHE A 130 59.07 3.03 23.15
C PHE A 130 58.64 2.08 24.28
N GLN A 131 57.34 1.80 24.39
CA GLN A 131 56.79 0.92 25.43
C GLN A 131 57.15 -0.56 25.18
N HIS A 132 57.65 -1.22 26.22
CA HIS A 132 57.95 -2.65 26.23
C HIS A 132 56.73 -3.47 26.65
N LYS A 133 56.05 -4.08 25.68
CA LYS A 133 54.88 -4.92 25.91
C LYS A 133 55.00 -6.24 25.16
N ASN A 134 54.50 -7.30 25.81
CA ASN A 134 54.44 -8.63 25.21
C ASN A 134 53.38 -8.67 24.11
N TRP A 135 53.65 -9.45 23.05
CA TRP A 135 52.73 -9.53 21.91
C TRP A 135 51.29 -9.89 22.29
N ALA A 136 51.12 -10.83 23.23
CA ALA A 136 49.81 -11.27 23.68
C ALA A 136 49.00 -10.17 24.38
N SER A 137 49.65 -9.21 25.05
CA SER A 137 48.98 -8.12 25.78
C SER A 137 48.60 -6.93 24.88
N LEU A 138 49.22 -6.79 23.70
CA LEU A 138 48.91 -5.73 22.73
C LEU A 138 47.50 -5.86 22.13
N LYS A 139 46.87 -7.03 22.28
CA LYS A 139 45.48 -7.26 21.87
C LYS A 139 44.52 -6.27 22.53
N GLU A 140 44.72 -5.95 23.80
CA GLU A 140 43.87 -5.00 24.53
C GLU A 140 44.09 -3.55 24.08
N GLU A 141 45.32 -3.18 23.69
CA GLU A 141 45.60 -1.86 23.14
C GLU A 141 45.01 -1.69 21.75
N ALA A 142 45.17 -2.69 20.88
CA ALA A 142 44.53 -2.71 19.57
C ALA A 142 43.00 -2.58 19.68
N TYR A 143 42.39 -3.28 20.65
CA TYR A 143 40.94 -3.16 20.94
C TYR A 143 40.57 -1.83 21.62
N GLY A 144 41.47 -1.28 22.44
CA GLY A 144 41.31 -0.01 23.16
C GLY A 144 41.31 1.20 22.22
N CYS A 145 42.25 1.26 21.28
CA CYS A 145 42.31 2.31 20.24
C CYS A 145 41.03 2.34 19.38
N CYS A 146 40.40 1.19 19.16
CA CYS A 146 39.16 1.09 18.42
C CYS A 146 37.89 1.28 19.29
N GLN A 147 38.02 1.44 20.61
CA GLN A 147 36.91 1.52 21.60
C GLN A 147 35.88 0.37 21.50
N ILE A 148 36.31 -0.84 21.14
CA ILE A 148 35.43 -2.03 20.95
C ILE A 148 35.39 -2.92 22.20
N LYS A 149 35.83 -2.43 23.37
CA LYS A 149 36.00 -3.22 24.62
C LYS A 149 34.78 -4.07 25.04
N ALA A 150 33.56 -3.74 24.58
CA ALA A 150 32.32 -4.42 24.93
C ALA A 150 31.72 -5.32 23.82
N THR A 151 32.45 -5.63 22.75
CA THR A 151 31.90 -6.38 21.61
C THR A 151 32.75 -7.60 21.31
N THR A 152 32.19 -8.79 21.47
CA THR A 152 32.86 -10.00 21.01
C THR A 152 32.95 -9.98 19.48
N PRO A 153 34.10 -10.32 18.87
CA PRO A 153 34.27 -10.30 17.42
C PRO A 153 33.19 -11.07 16.65
N GLU A 154 32.56 -12.08 17.28
CA GLU A 154 31.44 -12.84 16.72
C GLU A 154 30.20 -11.99 16.37
N LEU A 155 30.00 -10.85 17.05
CA LEU A 155 28.82 -9.98 16.91
C LEU A 155 28.94 -8.93 15.79
N LEU A 156 30.07 -8.86 15.09
CA LEU A 156 30.29 -7.87 14.04
C LEU A 156 29.67 -8.29 12.69
N TYR A 157 29.12 -7.31 11.97
CA TYR A 157 28.59 -7.45 10.59
C TYR A 157 29.71 -7.69 9.54
N TYR A 158 30.97 -7.70 9.96
CA TYR A 158 32.16 -7.83 9.11
C TYR A 158 32.77 -9.23 9.21
N CYS A 159 33.52 -9.64 8.19
CA CYS A 159 34.11 -10.98 8.11
C CYS A 159 35.25 -11.15 9.13
N ILE A 160 35.03 -11.97 10.15
CA ILE A 160 36.01 -12.25 11.22
C ILE A 160 37.23 -12.99 10.68
N LEU A 161 37.04 -13.91 9.73
CA LEU A 161 38.17 -14.60 9.13
C LEU A 161 39.05 -13.63 8.35
N TYR A 162 38.47 -12.58 7.73
CA TYR A 162 39.23 -11.59 6.96
C TYR A 162 40.05 -10.71 7.91
N ILE A 163 39.38 -10.27 8.97
CA ILE A 163 39.91 -9.58 10.13
C ILE A 163 41.09 -10.33 10.79
N LYS A 164 41.04 -11.67 10.82
CA LYS A 164 42.11 -12.52 11.36
C LYS A 164 43.18 -12.87 10.31
N GLY A 165 43.04 -12.38 9.07
CA GLY A 165 43.97 -12.67 7.98
C GLY A 165 43.81 -14.06 7.35
N TRP A 166 42.70 -14.76 7.62
CA TRP A 166 42.45 -16.16 7.24
C TRP A 166 41.22 -16.38 6.36
N CYS A 167 40.54 -15.32 5.88
CA CYS A 167 39.35 -15.51 5.04
C CYS A 167 39.70 -16.05 3.64
N PRO A 168 39.10 -17.18 3.23
CA PRO A 168 39.20 -17.67 1.87
C PRO A 168 38.08 -17.00 1.03
N ARG A 169 38.48 -16.20 0.03
CA ARG A 169 37.61 -15.44 -0.91
C ARG A 169 36.67 -14.40 -0.29
N LYS A 170 36.52 -13.27 -0.99
CA LYS A 170 35.42 -12.28 -0.80
C LYS A 170 34.00 -12.85 -1.02
N GLN A 171 33.81 -14.17 -0.99
CA GLN A 171 32.50 -14.83 -0.97
C GLN A 171 31.92 -14.95 0.44
N CYS A 172 32.59 -14.38 1.45
CA CYS A 172 31.96 -14.20 2.75
C CYS A 172 30.71 -13.30 2.58
N LEU A 173 29.57 -13.75 3.12
CA LEU A 173 28.34 -12.95 3.20
C LEU A 173 28.50 -11.66 4.02
N LYS A 174 29.62 -11.51 4.75
CA LYS A 174 29.96 -10.35 5.59
C LYS A 174 31.06 -9.51 4.94
N ASN A 175 30.93 -8.19 5.05
CA ASN A 175 31.86 -7.24 4.43
C ASN A 175 33.30 -7.39 4.99
N HIS A 176 34.28 -7.29 4.11
CA HIS A 176 35.70 -7.28 4.46
C HIS A 176 36.14 -5.85 4.71
N ILE A 177 36.48 -5.52 5.95
CA ILE A 177 36.97 -4.19 6.34
C ILE A 177 38.12 -4.36 7.34
N GLU A 178 39.09 -3.44 7.30
CA GLU A 178 40.08 -3.32 8.36
C GLU A 178 39.41 -2.83 9.64
N TRP A 179 39.81 -3.35 10.80
CA TRP A 179 39.17 -3.02 12.08
C TRP A 179 39.17 -1.52 12.38
N GLU A 180 40.24 -0.84 11.99
CA GLU A 180 40.47 0.59 12.18
C GLU A 180 39.46 1.46 11.42
N LYS A 181 38.73 0.88 10.45
CA LYS A 181 37.73 1.57 9.62
C LYS A 181 36.28 1.29 10.05
N ILE A 182 36.06 0.54 11.13
CA ILE A 182 34.72 0.20 11.63
C ILE A 182 34.07 1.43 12.30
N ASN A 183 32.95 1.91 11.74
CA ASN A 183 32.25 3.11 12.21
C ASN A 183 31.45 2.87 13.53
N ARG A 184 31.74 3.67 14.57
CA ARG A 184 31.18 3.63 15.94
C ARG A 184 29.66 3.45 16.03
N LYS A 185 28.87 4.15 15.20
CA LYS A 185 27.39 4.11 15.28
C LYS A 185 26.77 2.81 14.74
N LYS A 186 27.44 2.15 13.78
CA LYS A 186 26.96 0.89 13.17
C LYS A 186 27.29 -0.35 14.00
N GLY A 187 28.33 -0.30 14.85
CA GLY A 187 28.71 -1.42 15.72
C GLY A 187 27.70 -1.70 16.84
N GLN A 188 27.21 -0.64 17.50
CA GLN A 188 26.20 -0.76 18.57
C GLN A 188 24.79 -1.07 18.06
N GLN A 189 24.42 -0.63 16.84
CA GLN A 189 23.12 -0.95 16.24
C GLN A 189 22.97 -2.43 15.82
N ASN A 190 24.09 -3.17 15.68
CA ASN A 190 24.14 -4.52 15.09
C ASN A 190 24.51 -5.65 16.07
N ALA A 191 24.38 -5.45 17.39
CA ALA A 191 24.44 -6.59 18.32
C ALA A 191 23.36 -7.61 17.92
N LEU A 192 23.68 -8.92 17.94
CA LEU A 192 22.70 -9.98 17.65
C LEU A 192 21.50 -9.79 18.59
N LYS A 193 20.35 -9.45 18.00
CA LYS A 193 19.07 -9.32 18.71
C LYS A 193 18.23 -10.53 18.37
N SER A 194 17.54 -11.09 19.37
CA SER A 194 16.60 -12.18 19.10
C SER A 194 15.53 -11.67 18.14
N CYS A 195 14.99 -12.58 17.31
CA CYS A 195 13.87 -12.27 16.45
C CYS A 195 12.61 -11.79 17.22
N ILE A 196 12.52 -12.06 18.53
CA ILE A 196 11.46 -11.58 19.41
C ILE A 196 11.69 -10.09 19.75
N ILE A 197 12.90 -9.72 20.18
CA ILE A 197 13.25 -8.33 20.57
C ILE A 197 13.25 -7.40 19.37
N LEU A 198 13.79 -7.84 18.21
CA LEU A 198 13.78 -7.04 16.97
C LEU A 198 12.37 -6.59 16.60
N LYS A 199 11.37 -7.49 16.67
CA LYS A 199 9.98 -7.14 16.35
C LYS A 199 9.31 -6.27 17.42
N GLN A 200 9.59 -6.50 18.70
CA GLN A 200 9.03 -5.69 19.79
C GLN A 200 9.60 -4.25 19.80
N GLU A 201 10.90 -4.08 19.55
CA GLU A 201 11.53 -2.75 19.45
C GLU A 201 11.17 -2.02 18.14
N GLN A 202 11.05 -2.74 17.01
CA GLN A 202 10.58 -2.13 15.76
C GLN A 202 9.16 -1.57 15.89
N ARG A 203 8.27 -2.20 16.65
CA ARG A 203 6.94 -1.62 16.97
C ARG A 203 7.01 -0.27 17.70
N LYS A 204 8.09 0.03 18.44
CA LYS A 204 8.29 1.32 19.11
C LYS A 204 8.92 2.38 18.20
N ASN A 205 9.78 1.98 17.26
CA ASN A 205 10.49 2.89 16.34
C ASN A 205 9.80 3.10 14.98
N ILE A 206 8.72 2.38 14.67
CA ILE A 206 7.91 2.58 13.45
C ILE A 206 7.20 3.95 13.42
N LYS A 207 7.16 4.71 14.53
CA LYS A 207 6.53 6.04 14.56
C LYS A 207 7.44 7.22 14.14
N GLN A 208 8.72 7.00 13.78
CA GLN A 208 9.68 8.11 13.54
C GLN A 208 10.72 7.89 12.40
N ILE A 209 10.36 7.27 11.28
CA ILE A 209 11.16 7.34 10.02
C ILE A 209 10.23 7.86 8.91
N PRO A 210 10.64 8.82 8.07
CA PRO A 210 9.87 9.22 6.88
C PRO A 210 9.60 8.01 5.99
N ASP A 211 8.38 7.93 5.48
CA ASP A 211 7.71 6.73 4.96
C ASP A 211 8.58 5.82 4.08
N PHE A 212 8.83 4.61 4.60
CA PHE A 212 9.39 3.49 3.83
C PHE A 212 8.44 3.01 2.71
N GLU A 213 7.18 3.48 2.72
CA GLU A 213 6.17 3.27 1.68
C GLU A 213 6.48 4.06 0.39
N ASP A 214 7.14 5.22 0.49
CA ASP A 214 7.41 6.10 -0.67
C ASP A 214 8.45 5.50 -1.65
N LEU A 215 9.41 4.72 -1.17
CA LEU A 215 10.48 4.13 -1.98
C LEU A 215 10.05 2.85 -2.72
N GLU A 216 9.08 2.10 -2.20
CA GLU A 216 8.47 0.95 -2.90
C GLU A 216 7.46 1.42 -3.96
N LEU A 217 6.67 2.45 -3.67
CA LEU A 217 5.74 3.09 -4.62
C LEU A 217 6.45 3.71 -5.83
N GLN A 218 7.63 4.30 -5.61
CA GLN A 218 8.43 4.91 -6.69
C GLN A 218 9.06 3.88 -7.64
N CYS A 219 9.23 2.63 -7.19
CA CYS A 219 9.76 1.52 -8.00
C CYS A 219 8.69 0.65 -8.67
N LEU A 220 7.41 0.75 -8.27
CA LEU A 220 6.35 -0.22 -8.64
C LEU A 220 5.28 0.30 -9.61
N CYS A 221 5.26 1.60 -9.93
CA CYS A 221 4.25 2.19 -10.82
C CYS A 221 4.94 2.92 -11.99
N GLN A 222 4.40 2.80 -13.21
CA GLN A 222 4.77 3.76 -14.26
C GLN A 222 4.48 5.18 -13.75
N SER A 223 5.31 6.14 -14.17
CA SER A 223 5.28 7.55 -13.72
C SER A 223 3.89 8.21 -13.78
N SER A 224 2.97 7.71 -14.59
CA SER A 224 1.58 8.17 -14.72
C SER A 224 0.66 7.74 -13.58
N GLU A 225 0.76 6.51 -13.08
CA GLU A 225 -0.08 5.99 -11.99
C GLU A 225 0.38 6.46 -10.63
N PHE A 226 1.70 6.55 -10.40
CA PHE A 226 2.23 7.25 -9.24
C PHE A 226 1.80 8.73 -9.28
N SER A 227 1.74 9.35 -10.46
CA SER A 227 1.19 10.71 -10.58
C SER A 227 -0.31 10.80 -10.29
N ASN A 228 -1.08 9.73 -10.55
CA ASN A 228 -2.51 9.65 -10.25
C ASN A 228 -2.79 9.33 -8.77
N TYR A 229 -2.05 8.40 -8.15
CA TYR A 229 -2.10 8.14 -6.71
C TYR A 229 -1.55 9.31 -5.90
N LYS A 230 -0.44 9.90 -6.32
CA LYS A 230 0.07 11.16 -5.77
C LYS A 230 -0.93 12.27 -5.99
N LYS A 231 -1.63 12.36 -7.14
CA LYS A 231 -2.76 13.29 -7.34
C LYS A 231 -3.89 13.01 -6.35
N TRP A 232 -4.30 11.77 -6.17
CA TRP A 232 -5.43 11.37 -5.32
C TRP A 232 -5.14 11.53 -3.82
N PHE A 233 -3.99 11.08 -3.33
CA PHE A 233 -3.50 11.36 -1.97
C PHE A 233 -3.29 12.86 -1.77
N SER A 234 -2.78 13.55 -2.79
CA SER A 234 -2.68 15.00 -2.73
C SER A 234 -4.03 15.72 -2.79
N GLN A 235 -5.08 15.03 -3.23
CA GLN A 235 -6.47 15.51 -3.28
C GLN A 235 -7.22 15.27 -1.96
N GLN A 236 -6.84 14.24 -1.19
CA GLN A 236 -7.41 13.95 0.14
C GLN A 236 -7.12 15.06 1.18
N ASN A 237 -5.98 15.73 1.03
CA ASN A 237 -5.54 16.82 1.91
C ASN A 237 -5.53 18.18 1.18
N ILE A 238 -6.52 18.44 0.32
CA ILE A 238 -6.68 19.78 -0.29
C ILE A 238 -7.33 20.75 0.68
N ILE A 239 -6.76 21.94 0.78
CA ILE A 239 -7.37 23.12 1.38
C ILE A 239 -7.60 24.13 0.27
N ASP A 240 -8.86 24.31 -0.09
CA ASP A 240 -9.30 25.38 -0.97
C ASP A 240 -9.49 26.64 -0.14
N VAL A 241 -8.67 27.66 -0.43
CA VAL A 241 -8.74 28.96 0.23
C VAL A 241 -9.36 29.96 -0.74
N VAL A 242 -10.45 30.60 -0.34
CA VAL A 242 -11.12 31.63 -1.14
C VAL A 242 -11.02 32.95 -0.41
N PHE A 243 -10.49 33.97 -1.06
CA PHE A 243 -10.63 35.36 -0.61
C PHE A 243 -11.76 36.00 -1.38
N ILE A 244 -12.80 36.45 -0.66
CA ILE A 244 -13.87 37.28 -1.20
C ILE A 244 -13.61 38.68 -0.64
N MET A 245 -13.35 39.64 -1.52
CA MET A 245 -12.83 40.94 -1.14
C MET A 245 -13.54 42.06 -1.87
N ASP A 246 -13.92 43.07 -1.10
CA ASP A 246 -14.37 44.36 -1.59
C ASP A 246 -13.20 45.12 -2.27
N LEU A 247 -13.44 45.61 -3.49
CA LEU A 247 -12.50 46.36 -4.33
C LEU A 247 -12.92 47.81 -4.58
N THR A 248 -13.74 48.38 -3.71
CA THR A 248 -14.05 49.82 -3.73
C THR A 248 -12.89 50.64 -3.17
N GLY A 249 -12.97 51.97 -3.33
CA GLY A 249 -11.85 52.88 -3.06
C GLY A 249 -11.31 52.81 -1.61
N SER A 250 -12.17 52.55 -0.62
CA SER A 250 -11.78 52.47 0.79
C SER A 250 -10.92 51.24 1.12
N MET A 251 -10.99 50.19 0.30
CA MET A 251 -10.29 48.93 0.52
C MET A 251 -8.84 48.90 0.01
N LYS A 252 -8.33 50.03 -0.51
CA LYS A 252 -6.95 50.16 -0.99
C LYS A 252 -5.88 49.66 -0.01
N PRO A 253 -5.88 50.02 1.29
CA PRO A 253 -4.85 49.56 2.23
C PRO A 253 -4.86 48.04 2.43
N TRP A 254 -6.05 47.42 2.38
CA TRP A 254 -6.21 45.98 2.50
C TRP A 254 -5.73 45.26 1.23
N LYS A 255 -6.00 45.82 0.04
CA LYS A 255 -5.52 45.25 -1.23
C LYS A 255 -4.01 45.26 -1.28
N ASP A 256 -3.40 46.40 -0.94
CA ASP A 256 -1.94 46.58 -0.97
C ASP A 256 -1.21 45.63 -0.02
N ILE A 257 -1.80 45.31 1.14
CA ILE A 257 -1.23 44.36 2.10
C ILE A 257 -1.50 42.91 1.69
N MET A 258 -2.69 42.59 1.18
CA MET A 258 -3.00 41.25 0.65
C MET A 258 -1.99 40.84 -0.43
N GLU A 259 -1.71 41.73 -1.38
CA GLU A 259 -0.71 41.55 -2.44
C GLU A 259 0.67 41.12 -1.88
N LYS A 260 1.14 41.82 -0.84
CA LYS A 260 2.45 41.62 -0.21
C LYS A 260 2.52 40.41 0.72
N THR A 261 1.38 39.98 1.27
CA THR A 261 1.34 39.00 2.37
C THR A 261 0.80 37.64 1.97
N ILE A 262 0.03 37.52 0.88
CA ILE A 262 -0.57 36.24 0.45
C ILE A 262 0.46 35.12 0.27
N ALA A 263 1.65 35.44 -0.26
CA ALA A 263 2.76 34.47 -0.35
C ALA A 263 3.29 34.05 1.02
N LYS A 264 3.47 35.00 1.94
CA LYS A 264 3.93 34.72 3.31
C LYS A 264 2.92 33.89 4.09
N ILE A 265 1.63 34.17 3.92
CA ILE A 265 0.52 33.44 4.54
C ILE A 265 0.55 31.97 4.11
N ILE A 266 0.62 31.73 2.79
CA ILE A 266 0.63 30.38 2.23
C ILE A 266 1.90 29.64 2.66
N ASP A 267 3.08 30.27 2.58
CA ASP A 267 4.34 29.66 3.00
C ASP A 267 4.40 29.34 4.50
N LYS A 268 3.95 30.27 5.35
CA LYS A 268 3.93 30.10 6.81
C LYS A 268 2.97 28.97 7.21
N PHE A 269 1.82 28.90 6.55
CA PHE A 269 0.85 27.84 6.80
C PHE A 269 1.35 26.49 6.28
N LEU A 270 1.88 26.38 5.05
CA LEU A 270 2.45 25.14 4.52
C LEU A 270 3.58 24.57 5.41
N LYS A 271 4.39 25.44 6.02
CA LYS A 271 5.45 25.02 6.97
C LYS A 271 4.90 24.47 8.29
N SER A 272 3.67 24.81 8.66
CA SER A 272 3.04 24.44 9.94
C SER A 272 2.22 23.15 9.90
N ILE A 273 1.93 22.64 8.70
CA ILE A 273 1.08 21.45 8.48
C ILE A 273 1.70 20.53 7.44
N ASN A 274 2.13 19.33 7.86
CA ASN A 274 2.60 18.29 6.95
C ASN A 274 1.44 17.65 6.18
N GLY A 275 1.63 17.43 4.88
CA GLY A 275 0.78 16.56 4.06
C GLY A 275 -0.42 17.20 3.35
N TYR A 276 -0.64 18.52 3.47
CA TYR A 276 -1.74 19.24 2.79
C TYR A 276 -1.28 20.02 1.56
N GLN A 277 -2.19 20.17 0.58
CA GLN A 277 -2.01 21.04 -0.58
C GLN A 277 -2.99 22.20 -0.55
N ILE A 278 -2.50 23.42 -0.76
CA ILE A 278 -3.34 24.61 -0.78
C ILE A 278 -3.60 25.03 -2.22
N ARG A 279 -4.85 25.36 -2.53
CA ARG A 279 -5.22 26.09 -3.73
C ARG A 279 -5.90 27.38 -3.31
N VAL A 280 -5.53 28.49 -3.95
CA VAL A 280 -6.09 29.80 -3.60
C VAL A 280 -6.88 30.35 -4.78
N ALA A 281 -8.08 30.84 -4.50
CA ALA A 281 -8.92 31.60 -5.41
C ALA A 281 -9.19 33.00 -4.85
N PHE A 282 -9.50 33.93 -5.74
CA PHE A 282 -9.83 35.30 -5.37
C PHE A 282 -11.12 35.72 -6.09
N VAL A 283 -12.03 36.32 -5.34
CA VAL A 283 -13.24 36.95 -5.85
C VAL A 283 -13.23 38.40 -5.39
N GLY A 284 -13.04 39.31 -6.33
CA GLY A 284 -13.25 40.73 -6.11
C GLY A 284 -14.67 41.10 -6.44
N TYR A 285 -15.34 41.90 -5.61
CA TYR A 285 -16.62 42.51 -5.94
C TYR A 285 -16.59 44.02 -5.68
N ARG A 286 -17.54 44.73 -6.29
CA ARG A 286 -17.81 46.16 -6.12
C ARG A 286 -19.32 46.38 -6.11
N ASP A 287 -19.76 47.62 -6.06
CA ASP A 287 -21.16 48.02 -6.15
C ASP A 287 -21.80 47.73 -7.53
N PHE A 288 -23.13 47.66 -7.57
CA PHE A 288 -23.97 47.52 -8.75
C PHE A 288 -23.79 48.63 -9.78
N CYS A 289 -23.46 49.84 -9.34
CA CYS A 289 -23.30 51.01 -10.20
C CYS A 289 -21.99 51.01 -11.00
N ASP A 290 -21.03 50.18 -10.61
CA ASP A 290 -19.73 50.10 -11.26
C ASP A 290 -19.77 49.34 -12.59
N LYS A 291 -18.90 49.77 -13.52
CA LYS A 291 -18.77 49.13 -14.85
C LYS A 291 -18.24 47.71 -14.75
N GLU A 292 -17.25 47.50 -13.88
CA GLU A 292 -16.62 46.20 -13.63
C GLU A 292 -17.00 45.76 -12.21
N LYS A 293 -18.09 45.00 -12.11
CA LYS A 293 -18.76 44.64 -10.86
C LYS A 293 -18.05 43.55 -10.07
N PHE A 294 -17.30 42.69 -10.75
CA PHE A 294 -16.58 41.61 -10.12
C PHE A 294 -15.35 41.19 -10.92
N TYR A 295 -14.41 40.56 -10.21
CA TYR A 295 -13.27 39.86 -10.80
C TYR A 295 -13.19 38.47 -10.20
N LEU A 296 -12.98 37.47 -11.04
CA LEU A 296 -12.93 36.07 -10.64
C LEU A 296 -11.58 35.48 -11.04
N TYR A 297 -10.85 34.96 -10.05
CA TYR A 297 -9.66 34.15 -10.28
C TYR A 297 -9.86 32.77 -9.67
N ASN A 298 -9.88 31.76 -10.55
CA ASN A 298 -10.08 30.37 -10.17
C ASN A 298 -8.92 29.81 -9.32
N PHE A 299 -9.15 28.68 -8.66
CA PHE A 299 -8.18 28.06 -7.76
C PHE A 299 -6.85 27.75 -8.46
N THR A 300 -5.75 28.30 -7.94
CA THR A 300 -4.38 28.01 -8.39
C THR A 300 -3.50 27.52 -7.25
N LYS A 301 -2.49 26.70 -7.59
CA LYS A 301 -1.38 26.34 -6.70
C LYS A 301 -0.19 27.29 -6.85
N LYS A 302 -0.19 28.14 -7.88
CA LYS A 302 0.91 29.05 -8.21
C LYS A 302 0.67 30.41 -7.56
N VAL A 303 1.27 30.61 -6.40
CA VAL A 303 1.16 31.83 -5.59
C VAL A 303 1.48 33.10 -6.39
N GLN A 304 2.51 33.05 -7.25
CA GLN A 304 2.89 34.21 -8.06
C GLN A 304 1.76 34.68 -8.99
N GLN A 305 0.99 33.76 -9.58
CA GLN A 305 -0.06 34.12 -10.54
C GLN A 305 -1.23 34.85 -9.87
N ILE A 306 -1.61 34.43 -8.67
CA ILE A 306 -2.66 35.11 -7.91
C ILE A 306 -2.16 36.45 -7.38
N GLN A 307 -0.87 36.57 -7.03
CA GLN A 307 -0.26 37.86 -6.69
C GLN A 307 -0.28 38.81 -7.88
N ASP A 308 0.15 38.37 -9.06
CA ASP A 308 0.17 39.19 -10.28
C ASP A 308 -1.27 39.60 -10.67
N PHE A 309 -2.24 38.72 -10.50
CA PHE A 309 -3.65 39.04 -10.69
C PHE A 309 -4.12 40.12 -9.72
N ILE A 310 -3.90 39.94 -8.41
CA ILE A 310 -4.29 40.92 -7.39
C ILE A 310 -3.58 42.25 -7.63
N PHE A 311 -2.31 42.23 -8.05
CA PHE A 311 -1.53 43.42 -8.37
C PHE A 311 -2.22 44.28 -9.44
N GLN A 312 -2.78 43.65 -10.48
CA GLN A 312 -3.49 44.31 -11.57
C GLN A 312 -4.86 44.88 -11.19
N LEU A 313 -5.43 44.47 -10.05
CA LEU A 313 -6.71 44.98 -9.59
C LEU A 313 -6.56 46.39 -9.03
N GLU A 314 -7.46 47.27 -9.45
CA GLU A 314 -7.57 48.62 -8.92
C GLU A 314 -8.71 48.70 -7.91
N THR A 315 -8.45 49.30 -6.76
CA THR A 315 -9.50 49.66 -5.80
C THR A 315 -10.08 51.02 -6.19
N LYS A 316 -11.23 51.00 -6.86
CA LYS A 316 -11.92 52.18 -7.43
C LYS A 316 -13.40 51.88 -7.56
N GLY A 317 -14.21 52.92 -7.77
CA GLY A 317 -15.65 52.76 -7.79
C GLY A 317 -16.25 52.88 -6.40
N GLY A 318 -17.42 52.26 -6.23
CA GLY A 318 -18.35 52.52 -5.13
C GLY A 318 -19.40 53.56 -5.52
N GLY A 319 -20.56 53.47 -4.89
CA GLY A 319 -21.70 54.36 -5.09
C GLY A 319 -22.15 54.95 -3.77
N ASP A 320 -23.09 54.27 -3.13
CA ASP A 320 -23.44 54.52 -1.75
C ASP A 320 -22.49 53.79 -0.78
N GLU A 321 -22.92 53.56 0.45
CA GLU A 321 -22.07 52.99 1.49
C GLU A 321 -22.27 51.48 1.65
N ALA A 322 -23.34 50.90 1.08
CA ALA A 322 -23.51 49.45 0.98
C ALA A 322 -22.92 48.95 -0.36
N GLU A 323 -22.47 47.70 -0.39
CA GLU A 323 -21.75 47.12 -1.53
C GLU A 323 -22.34 45.77 -1.94
N ASP A 324 -22.06 45.27 -3.15
CA ASP A 324 -22.67 44.03 -3.67
C ASP A 324 -21.92 42.74 -3.23
N VAL A 325 -21.86 42.52 -1.92
CA VAL A 325 -21.27 41.30 -1.31
C VAL A 325 -21.96 40.03 -1.83
N VAL A 326 -23.24 40.12 -2.17
CA VAL A 326 -24.02 38.96 -2.63
C VAL A 326 -23.49 38.47 -3.97
N THR A 327 -23.23 39.36 -4.93
CA THR A 327 -22.54 39.01 -6.17
C THR A 327 -21.19 38.35 -5.90
N GLY A 328 -20.44 38.80 -4.89
CA GLY A 328 -19.21 38.15 -4.45
C GLY A 328 -19.39 36.64 -4.16
N PHE A 329 -20.41 36.27 -3.38
CA PHE A 329 -20.72 34.85 -3.11
C PHE A 329 -21.31 34.11 -4.31
N GLU A 330 -22.10 34.77 -5.16
CA GLU A 330 -22.63 34.18 -6.39
C GLU A 330 -21.54 33.86 -7.41
N GLN A 331 -20.51 34.70 -7.52
CA GLN A 331 -19.34 34.39 -8.34
C GLN A 331 -18.48 33.32 -7.67
N ALA A 332 -18.36 33.33 -6.33
CA ALA A 332 -17.65 32.28 -5.61
C ALA A 332 -18.27 30.89 -5.85
N LEU A 333 -19.60 30.79 -5.98
CA LEU A 333 -20.30 29.54 -6.35
C LEU A 333 -19.86 28.95 -7.71
N LYS A 334 -19.28 29.77 -8.59
CA LYS A 334 -18.80 29.35 -9.93
C LYS A 334 -17.34 28.91 -9.92
N LEU A 335 -16.64 28.99 -8.79
CA LEU A 335 -15.25 28.55 -8.67
C LEU A 335 -15.13 27.03 -8.84
N ASN A 336 -13.98 26.59 -9.36
CA ASN A 336 -13.67 25.17 -9.56
C ASN A 336 -13.19 24.47 -8.26
N PHE A 337 -14.09 24.40 -7.27
CA PHE A 337 -13.84 23.72 -5.99
C PHE A 337 -13.38 22.28 -6.19
N SER A 338 -12.58 21.79 -5.24
CA SER A 338 -12.17 20.39 -5.21
C SER A 338 -13.43 19.54 -5.06
N HIS A 339 -13.51 18.40 -5.72
CA HIS A 339 -14.66 17.50 -5.57
C HIS A 339 -14.44 16.45 -4.46
N HIS A 340 -13.25 16.44 -3.83
CA HIS A 340 -12.97 15.46 -2.78
C HIS A 340 -13.83 15.74 -1.53
N PRO A 341 -14.54 14.72 -0.97
CA PRO A 341 -15.43 14.91 0.17
C PRO A 341 -14.68 15.35 1.44
N GLU A 342 -13.42 14.92 1.61
CA GLU A 342 -12.61 15.30 2.77
C GLU A 342 -11.80 16.60 2.62
N SER A 343 -11.79 17.25 1.44
CA SER A 343 -11.05 18.51 1.28
C SER A 343 -11.71 19.64 2.06
N LEU A 344 -10.91 20.57 2.58
CA LEU A 344 -11.39 21.71 3.34
C LEU A 344 -11.64 22.90 2.42
N LEU A 345 -12.73 23.63 2.65
CA LEU A 345 -12.95 24.96 2.09
C LEU A 345 -12.81 25.98 3.21
N CYS A 346 -11.88 26.91 3.07
CA CYS A 346 -11.66 28.02 3.99
C CYS A 346 -11.89 29.33 3.22
N THR A 347 -12.96 30.04 3.53
CA THR A 347 -13.33 31.30 2.89
C THR A 347 -13.04 32.47 3.82
N PHE A 348 -12.41 33.52 3.31
CA PHE A 348 -12.13 34.77 4.01
C PHE A 348 -12.90 35.90 3.33
N LEU A 349 -13.82 36.51 4.04
CA LEU A 349 -14.55 37.70 3.60
C LEU A 349 -13.87 38.96 4.15
N LEU A 350 -13.46 39.85 3.26
CA LEU A 350 -12.85 41.15 3.56
C LEU A 350 -13.77 42.25 3.04
N ALA A 351 -14.47 42.92 3.97
CA ALA A 351 -15.42 43.98 3.64
C ALA A 351 -15.43 45.01 4.78
N ASP A 352 -15.35 46.29 4.42
CA ASP A 352 -15.53 47.43 5.34
C ASP A 352 -16.95 48.00 5.27
N ALA A 353 -17.74 47.58 4.29
CA ALA A 353 -19.15 47.90 4.08
C ALA A 353 -20.07 46.65 4.12
N PRO A 354 -21.33 46.77 4.58
CA PRO A 354 -22.32 45.68 4.53
C PRO A 354 -22.93 45.53 3.12
N CYS A 355 -23.67 44.44 2.90
CA CYS A 355 -24.45 44.26 1.69
C CYS A 355 -25.77 45.03 1.70
N HIS A 356 -26.27 45.40 0.51
CA HIS A 356 -27.55 46.10 0.39
C HIS A 356 -28.71 45.33 1.01
N GLY A 357 -29.62 46.07 1.64
CA GLY A 357 -30.89 45.56 2.12
C GLY A 357 -31.12 45.82 3.60
N ARG A 358 -32.37 46.17 3.91
CA ARG A 358 -32.81 46.57 5.25
C ARG A 358 -32.52 45.54 6.36
N ASP A 359 -32.39 44.27 6.00
CA ASP A 359 -32.12 43.19 6.96
C ASP A 359 -30.65 43.11 7.39
N TYR A 360 -29.73 43.80 6.69
CA TYR A 360 -28.28 43.64 6.85
C TYR A 360 -27.56 44.87 7.43
N HIS A 361 -28.18 46.05 7.43
CA HIS A 361 -27.64 47.28 8.03
C HIS A 361 -28.70 48.39 8.19
N ASN A 362 -28.33 49.50 8.85
CA ASN A 362 -29.18 50.68 9.08
C ASN A 362 -28.68 51.95 8.37
N ILE A 363 -28.00 51.78 7.24
CA ILE A 363 -27.32 52.88 6.55
C ILE A 363 -28.34 53.65 5.69
N LYS A 364 -28.41 54.97 5.85
CA LYS A 364 -29.40 55.82 5.18
C LYS A 364 -29.07 56.11 3.71
N SER A 365 -27.80 56.01 3.34
CA SER A 365 -27.29 56.24 1.99
C SER A 365 -27.61 55.10 1.02
N ASP A 366 -28.03 53.92 1.50
CA ASP A 366 -28.31 52.75 0.64
C ASP A 366 -29.49 52.96 -0.29
N ASP A 367 -29.18 53.04 -1.58
CA ASP A 367 -30.09 53.32 -2.68
C ASP A 367 -30.85 52.07 -3.17
N LEU A 368 -30.45 50.88 -2.70
CA LEU A 368 -31.05 49.58 -2.95
C LEU A 368 -31.72 48.95 -1.71
N ILE A 369 -31.76 49.65 -0.58
CA ILE A 369 -32.24 49.16 0.72
C ILE A 369 -33.63 48.48 0.72
N ASN A 370 -34.54 48.95 -0.14
CA ASN A 370 -35.90 48.41 -0.30
C ASN A 370 -36.11 47.63 -1.62
N LYS A 371 -35.07 47.51 -2.45
CA LYS A 371 -35.13 46.85 -3.76
C LYS A 371 -34.61 45.41 -3.70
N MET A 372 -33.87 45.04 -2.65
CA MET A 372 -33.36 43.68 -2.46
C MET A 372 -34.48 42.71 -2.02
N PRO A 373 -34.58 41.52 -2.63
CA PRO A 373 -35.53 40.50 -2.20
C PRO A 373 -35.24 40.06 -0.75
N LYS A 374 -36.30 39.77 0.02
CA LYS A 374 -36.15 39.21 1.38
C LYS A 374 -35.38 37.90 1.35
N ASN A 375 -34.50 37.71 2.33
CA ASN A 375 -33.66 36.52 2.51
C ASN A 375 -32.77 36.19 1.30
N TYR A 376 -32.46 37.18 0.45
CA TYR A 376 -31.71 36.93 -0.78
C TYR A 376 -30.29 36.45 -0.47
N PHE A 377 -29.59 37.13 0.43
CA PHE A 377 -28.23 36.76 0.79
C PHE A 377 -28.18 35.41 1.51
N GLU A 378 -29.14 35.14 2.40
CA GLU A 378 -29.25 33.86 3.12
C GLU A 378 -29.39 32.68 2.15
N LYS A 379 -30.22 32.80 1.11
CA LYS A 379 -30.37 31.75 0.08
C LYS A 379 -29.07 31.47 -0.67
N VAL A 380 -28.29 32.52 -0.96
CA VAL A 380 -26.98 32.37 -1.60
C VAL A 380 -25.99 31.70 -0.63
N LEU A 381 -26.00 32.09 0.64
CA LEU A 381 -25.17 31.50 1.69
C LEU A 381 -25.53 30.04 1.98
N GLU A 382 -26.80 29.65 1.90
CA GLU A 382 -27.25 28.26 2.03
C GLU A 382 -26.66 27.40 0.91
N LYS A 383 -26.75 27.87 -0.34
CA LYS A 383 -26.09 27.22 -1.49
C LYS A 383 -24.58 27.14 -1.28
N TYR A 384 -23.97 28.23 -0.80
CA TYR A 384 -22.53 28.28 -0.54
C TYR A 384 -22.10 27.30 0.55
N LYS A 385 -22.89 27.17 1.62
CA LYS A 385 -22.68 26.20 2.70
C LYS A 385 -22.73 24.76 2.19
N GLN A 386 -23.63 24.47 1.25
CA GLN A 386 -23.80 23.13 0.67
C GLN A 386 -22.67 22.70 -0.28
N ILE A 387 -21.80 23.62 -0.72
CA ILE A 387 -20.66 23.30 -1.61
C ILE A 387 -19.79 22.19 -1.01
N LYS A 388 -19.56 22.23 0.31
CA LYS A 388 -18.74 21.24 1.04
C LYS A 388 -19.23 20.99 2.44
N GLN A 389 -19.11 19.74 2.87
CA GLN A 389 -19.31 19.34 4.27
C GLN A 389 -18.33 20.05 5.21
N ASN A 390 -17.04 20.16 4.82
CA ASN A 390 -15.99 20.84 5.57
C ASN A 390 -15.80 22.29 5.07
N ASN A 391 -16.83 23.11 5.17
CA ASN A 391 -16.80 24.53 4.80
C ASN A 391 -16.61 25.41 6.05
N PHE A 392 -15.56 26.22 6.06
CA PHE A 392 -15.22 27.17 7.11
C PHE A 392 -15.20 28.57 6.53
N LEU A 393 -15.96 29.48 7.13
CA LEU A 393 -16.06 30.87 6.70
C LEU A 393 -15.56 31.79 7.81
N CYS A 394 -14.66 32.70 7.46
CA CYS A 394 -14.11 33.70 8.35
C CYS A 394 -14.40 35.11 7.81
N CYS A 395 -15.08 35.90 8.61
CA CYS A 395 -15.38 37.30 8.34
C CYS A 395 -14.36 38.17 9.08
N ILE A 396 -13.54 38.90 8.31
CA ILE A 396 -12.57 39.84 8.86
C ILE A 396 -13.29 41.15 9.14
N LYS A 397 -13.48 41.45 10.43
CA LYS A 397 -14.12 42.68 10.86
C LYS A 397 -13.14 43.85 10.75
N ILE A 398 -13.43 44.79 9.86
CA ILE A 398 -12.64 46.01 9.64
C ILE A 398 -13.19 47.18 10.48
N ASN A 399 -14.50 47.24 10.66
CA ASN A 399 -15.21 48.23 11.48
C ASN A 399 -16.57 47.65 11.92
N ASN A 400 -17.42 48.44 12.59
CA ASN A 400 -18.71 47.97 13.11
C ASN A 400 -19.87 48.00 12.10
N LYS A 401 -19.68 48.52 10.89
CA LYS A 401 -20.76 48.68 9.89
C LYS A 401 -21.27 47.34 9.37
N THR A 402 -20.43 46.31 9.35
CA THR A 402 -20.76 44.94 8.89
C THR A 402 -21.36 44.05 9.98
N ASP A 403 -21.52 44.54 11.22
CA ASP A 403 -21.93 43.71 12.35
C ASP A 403 -23.31 43.05 12.16
N ILE A 404 -24.30 43.81 11.67
CA ILE A 404 -25.66 43.28 11.46
C ILE A 404 -25.64 42.20 10.36
N MET A 405 -24.94 42.46 9.26
CA MET A 405 -24.73 41.49 8.19
C MET A 405 -24.04 40.22 8.69
N PHE A 406 -22.95 40.33 9.46
CA PHE A 406 -22.24 39.17 9.99
C PHE A 406 -23.09 38.36 10.98
N GLN A 407 -23.93 39.00 11.80
CA GLN A 407 -24.89 38.29 12.65
C GLN A 407 -25.93 37.53 11.83
N LYS A 408 -26.43 38.12 10.74
CA LYS A 408 -27.30 37.42 9.79
C LYS A 408 -26.60 36.25 9.10
N MET A 409 -25.35 36.41 8.69
CA MET A 409 -24.57 35.29 8.13
C MET A 409 -24.43 34.14 9.14
N LYS A 410 -24.25 34.45 10.42
CA LYS A 410 -24.13 33.45 11.50
C LYS A 410 -25.40 32.62 11.71
N THR A 411 -26.59 33.13 11.39
CA THR A 411 -27.82 32.33 11.47
C THR A 411 -27.87 31.23 10.41
N VAL A 412 -27.25 31.46 9.24
CA VAL A 412 -27.14 30.46 8.15
C VAL A 412 -25.89 29.57 8.34
N PHE A 413 -24.81 30.15 8.83
CA PHE A 413 -23.50 29.54 8.99
C PHE A 413 -23.05 29.58 10.47
N PRO A 414 -23.55 28.67 11.34
CA PRO A 414 -23.31 28.76 12.79
C PRO A 414 -21.84 28.71 13.22
N LEU A 415 -20.99 28.03 12.42
CA LEU A 415 -19.56 27.87 12.65
C LEU A 415 -18.71 29.00 12.03
N ILE A 416 -19.34 30.11 11.61
CA ILE A 416 -18.62 31.27 11.07
C ILE A 416 -17.72 31.90 12.13
N ILE A 417 -16.49 32.24 11.74
CA ILE A 417 -15.53 32.94 12.60
C ILE A 417 -15.61 34.42 12.26
N ILE A 418 -16.11 35.24 13.20
CA ILE A 418 -16.11 36.70 13.07
C ILE A 418 -14.99 37.22 13.96
N THR A 419 -14.05 37.96 13.37
CA THR A 419 -12.93 38.51 14.13
C THR A 419 -13.34 39.72 14.95
N THR A 420 -12.51 40.09 15.94
CA THR A 420 -12.51 41.47 16.43
C THR A 420 -12.09 42.43 15.32
N GLU A 421 -12.22 43.73 15.53
CA GLU A 421 -11.67 44.73 14.61
C GLU A 421 -10.19 44.46 14.33
N LYS A 422 -9.81 44.52 13.04
CA LYS A 422 -8.45 44.25 12.57
C LYS A 422 -7.93 45.37 11.71
N LYS A 423 -6.60 45.50 11.74
CA LYS A 423 -5.87 46.36 10.81
C LYS A 423 -5.26 45.50 9.72
N PRO A 424 -4.93 46.08 8.55
CA PRO A 424 -4.44 45.26 7.46
C PRO A 424 -3.10 44.56 7.79
N GLU A 425 -2.28 45.07 8.72
CA GLU A 425 -1.05 44.38 9.16
C GLU A 425 -1.31 43.01 9.82
N ASP A 426 -2.49 42.83 10.44
CA ASP A 426 -2.86 41.60 11.16
C ASP A 426 -3.24 40.44 10.21
N LEU A 427 -3.48 40.75 8.93
CA LEU A 427 -4.06 39.82 7.95
C LEU A 427 -3.27 38.52 7.87
N SER A 428 -1.94 38.59 7.91
CA SER A 428 -1.09 37.42 7.75
C SER A 428 -1.22 36.40 8.88
N ASP A 429 -1.22 36.89 10.11
CA ASP A 429 -1.28 36.04 11.30
C ASP A 429 -2.70 35.52 11.52
N LEU A 430 -3.70 36.35 11.21
CA LEU A 430 -5.10 35.96 11.27
C LEU A 430 -5.40 34.80 10.32
N VAL A 431 -5.03 34.92 9.04
CA VAL A 431 -5.30 33.86 8.06
C VAL A 431 -4.57 32.57 8.46
N SER A 432 -3.32 32.68 8.92
CA SER A 432 -2.54 31.52 9.38
C SER A 432 -3.20 30.82 10.59
N PHE A 433 -3.68 31.59 11.56
CA PHE A 433 -4.38 31.08 12.74
C PHE A 433 -5.70 30.41 12.36
N THR A 434 -6.53 31.09 11.57
CA THR A 434 -7.83 30.56 11.14
C THR A 434 -7.68 29.28 10.34
N LEU A 435 -6.73 29.23 9.40
CA LEU A 435 -6.45 28.02 8.63
C LEU A 435 -6.01 26.85 9.55
N SER A 436 -5.16 27.13 10.54
CA SER A 436 -4.73 26.12 11.53
C SER A 436 -5.89 25.62 12.39
N HIS A 437 -6.79 26.54 12.78
CA HIS A 437 -7.99 26.22 13.54
C HIS A 437 -8.98 25.39 12.70
N SER A 438 -9.21 25.74 11.44
CA SER A 438 -10.06 24.97 10.51
C SER A 438 -9.55 23.55 10.30
N VAL A 439 -8.23 23.35 10.19
CA VAL A 439 -7.63 22.00 10.14
C VAL A 439 -7.86 21.24 11.45
N THR A 440 -7.72 21.92 12.60
CA THR A 440 -7.91 21.31 13.92
C THR A 440 -9.37 20.92 14.18
N GLU A 441 -10.32 21.82 13.90
CA GLU A 441 -11.74 21.54 14.01
C GLU A 441 -12.20 20.50 12.99
N SER A 442 -11.65 20.49 11.77
CA SER A 442 -11.91 19.41 10.82
C SER A 442 -11.41 18.06 11.35
N ARG A 443 -10.24 18.00 11.98
CA ARG A 443 -9.75 16.78 12.65
C ARG A 443 -10.65 16.37 13.82
N ARG A 444 -11.12 17.32 14.62
CA ARG A 444 -12.07 17.06 15.73
C ARG A 444 -13.42 16.53 15.21
N LEU A 445 -13.93 17.11 14.12
CA LEU A 445 -15.12 16.64 13.41
C LEU A 445 -14.88 15.27 12.76
N LYS A 446 -13.68 15.01 12.22
CA LYS A 446 -13.23 13.69 11.75
C LYS A 446 -13.16 12.68 12.89
N ASP A 447 -12.75 13.06 14.10
CA ASP A 447 -12.73 12.17 15.27
C ASP A 447 -14.14 11.89 15.82
N LEU A 448 -15.05 12.87 15.72
CA LEU A 448 -16.47 12.70 16.04
C LEU A 448 -17.20 11.83 14.99
N THR A 449 -16.82 11.93 13.71
CA THR A 449 -17.36 11.09 12.61
C THR A 449 -16.64 9.74 12.49
N ASN A 450 -15.40 9.59 12.94
CA ASN A 450 -14.71 8.29 13.06
C ASN A 450 -15.39 7.38 14.10
N LYS A 451 -16.18 7.93 15.02
CA LYS A 451 -17.10 7.12 15.84
C LYS A 451 -18.22 6.46 15.03
N GLN A 452 -18.47 6.87 13.78
CA GLN A 452 -19.46 6.28 12.87
C GLN A 452 -18.88 5.24 11.91
N PHE A 453 -17.58 4.93 11.97
CA PHE A 453 -16.98 3.94 11.07
C PHE A 453 -16.21 2.87 11.86
N LEU A 454 -16.29 1.64 11.39
CA LEU A 454 -15.50 0.51 11.87
C LEU A 454 -14.49 0.12 10.81
N TYR A 455 -13.28 -0.23 11.24
CA TYR A 455 -12.18 -0.57 10.34
C TYR A 455 -11.77 -2.02 10.57
N PHE A 456 -11.72 -2.79 9.49
CA PHE A 456 -11.32 -4.20 9.51
C PHE A 456 -10.17 -4.42 8.54
N LYS A 457 -9.20 -5.25 8.92
CA LYS A 457 -8.30 -5.85 7.94
C LYS A 457 -8.97 -7.14 7.47
N ALA A 458 -9.10 -7.33 6.17
CA ALA A 458 -9.76 -8.51 5.63
C ALA A 458 -8.89 -9.19 4.58
N LYS A 459 -8.91 -10.52 4.54
CA LYS A 459 -8.62 -11.25 3.30
C LYS A 459 -9.89 -11.27 2.48
N TYR A 460 -9.77 -11.16 1.16
CA TYR A 460 -10.92 -11.22 0.27
C TYR A 460 -10.73 -12.29 -0.80
N GLU A 461 -11.83 -12.91 -1.21
CA GLU A 461 -11.96 -13.76 -2.38
C GLU A 461 -13.00 -13.12 -3.29
N LYS A 462 -12.52 -12.43 -4.33
CA LYS A 462 -13.36 -11.74 -5.30
C LYS A 462 -13.59 -12.66 -6.49
N PHE A 463 -14.85 -12.92 -6.83
CA PHE A 463 -15.18 -13.70 -8.01
C PHE A 463 -14.65 -13.00 -9.27
N LYS A 464 -13.95 -13.76 -10.11
CA LYS A 464 -13.52 -13.30 -11.43
C LYS A 464 -14.36 -14.02 -12.47
N LEU A 465 -15.04 -13.24 -13.29
CA LEU A 465 -15.65 -13.72 -14.52
C LEU A 465 -14.51 -14.09 -15.48
N ASP A 466 -14.17 -15.39 -15.55
CA ASP A 466 -13.10 -15.91 -16.40
C ASP A 466 -13.65 -17.07 -17.24
N THR A 467 -13.11 -17.16 -18.44
CA THR A 467 -13.59 -17.87 -19.63
C THR A 467 -13.55 -19.40 -19.52
N ILE A 468 -14.19 -20.02 -18.52
CA ILE A 468 -14.30 -21.48 -18.44
C ILE A 468 -15.06 -22.04 -19.67
N THR A 469 -15.93 -21.22 -20.28
CA THR A 469 -16.61 -21.52 -21.55
C THR A 469 -15.68 -21.71 -22.75
N ASP A 470 -14.40 -21.30 -22.66
CA ASP A 470 -13.41 -21.53 -23.72
C ASP A 470 -12.83 -22.96 -23.68
N ILE A 471 -13.00 -23.68 -22.55
CA ILE A 471 -12.37 -24.99 -22.30
C ILE A 471 -13.43 -26.11 -22.29
N ILE A 472 -14.62 -25.84 -21.74
CA ILE A 472 -15.68 -26.85 -21.56
C ILE A 472 -17.01 -26.23 -22.01
N GLU A 473 -17.79 -26.97 -22.79
CA GLU A 473 -19.13 -26.54 -23.16
C GLU A 473 -20.03 -26.49 -21.91
N PRO A 474 -20.84 -25.43 -21.73
CA PRO A 474 -21.72 -25.28 -20.59
C PRO A 474 -22.89 -26.25 -20.65
N ASN A 475 -22.62 -27.50 -20.31
CA ASN A 475 -23.54 -28.63 -20.23
C ASN A 475 -23.81 -28.97 -18.75
N LYS A 476 -24.53 -30.06 -18.49
CA LYS A 476 -24.79 -30.53 -17.12
C LYS A 476 -23.51 -30.70 -16.27
N GLU A 477 -22.48 -31.33 -16.82
CA GLU A 477 -21.22 -31.62 -16.13
C GLU A 477 -20.45 -30.33 -15.77
N TYR A 478 -20.49 -29.32 -16.64
CA TYR A 478 -19.92 -28.00 -16.36
C TYR A 478 -20.48 -27.41 -15.07
N TRP A 479 -21.80 -27.49 -14.88
CA TRP A 479 -22.46 -26.93 -13.70
C TRP A 479 -22.25 -27.78 -12.45
N GLU A 480 -22.16 -29.10 -12.58
CA GLU A 480 -21.82 -30.01 -11.49
C GLU A 480 -20.40 -29.74 -10.93
N LEU A 481 -19.45 -29.41 -11.80
CA LEU A 481 -18.07 -29.07 -11.43
C LEU A 481 -17.86 -27.58 -11.11
N TYR A 482 -18.89 -26.74 -11.30
CA TYR A 482 -18.73 -25.29 -11.30
C TYR A 482 -18.23 -24.73 -9.97
N ASN A 483 -18.59 -25.32 -8.83
CA ASN A 483 -18.06 -24.89 -7.53
C ASN A 483 -16.52 -25.01 -7.46
N GLN A 484 -15.95 -26.08 -8.01
CA GLN A 484 -14.50 -26.27 -8.06
C GLN A 484 -13.83 -25.24 -8.97
N PHE A 485 -14.51 -24.86 -10.05
CA PHE A 485 -14.03 -23.79 -10.93
C PHE A 485 -14.09 -22.42 -10.25
N VAL A 486 -15.15 -22.11 -9.51
CA VAL A 486 -15.26 -20.87 -8.73
C VAL A 486 -14.10 -20.78 -7.75
N GLU A 487 -13.82 -21.83 -6.98
CA GLU A 487 -12.70 -21.87 -6.01
C GLU A 487 -11.32 -21.65 -6.64
N THR A 488 -11.12 -22.09 -7.88
CA THR A 488 -9.87 -21.91 -8.60
C THR A 488 -9.78 -20.57 -9.35
N CYS A 489 -10.93 -19.94 -9.64
CA CYS A 489 -11.03 -18.71 -10.44
C CYS A 489 -11.18 -17.43 -9.61
N VAL A 490 -11.10 -17.47 -8.27
CA VAL A 490 -11.13 -16.25 -7.46
C VAL A 490 -9.84 -15.41 -7.53
N ILE A 491 -10.00 -14.12 -7.26
CA ILE A 491 -8.93 -13.16 -6.96
C ILE A 491 -8.81 -13.11 -5.45
N ILE A 492 -7.71 -13.63 -4.92
CA ILE A 492 -7.41 -13.59 -3.48
C ILE A 492 -6.46 -12.44 -3.18
N GLY A 493 -6.75 -11.67 -2.13
CA GLY A 493 -5.89 -10.58 -1.65
C GLY A 493 -6.16 -10.22 -0.19
N GLU A 494 -5.46 -9.19 0.29
CA GLU A 494 -5.74 -8.53 1.57
C GLU A 494 -6.19 -7.10 1.31
N THR A 495 -7.09 -6.58 2.13
CA THR A 495 -7.60 -5.21 2.06
C THR A 495 -7.91 -4.63 3.44
N GLY A 496 -8.09 -3.32 3.50
CA GLY A 496 -8.74 -2.63 4.61
C GLY A 496 -10.19 -2.31 4.25
N LEU A 497 -11.13 -2.67 5.11
CA LEU A 497 -12.54 -2.31 5.00
C LEU A 497 -12.85 -1.16 5.95
N LYS A 498 -13.44 -0.09 5.43
CA LYS A 498 -14.06 0.99 6.21
C LYS A 498 -15.57 0.80 6.15
N VAL A 499 -16.19 0.32 7.23
CA VAL A 499 -17.62 0.00 7.32
C VAL A 499 -18.34 1.13 8.04
N THR A 500 -19.44 1.61 7.48
CA THR A 500 -20.31 2.61 8.10
C THR A 500 -21.16 1.99 9.21
N GLN A 501 -21.18 2.58 10.40
CA GLN A 501 -21.98 2.15 11.55
C GLN A 501 -23.45 2.55 11.43
N ASP A 502 -23.77 3.59 10.64
CA ASP A 502 -25.16 3.97 10.43
C ASP A 502 -25.89 2.87 9.66
N LYS A 503 -26.77 2.20 10.40
CA LYS A 503 -27.60 1.09 9.98
C LYS A 503 -28.90 1.55 9.31
N ASN A 504 -29.34 2.78 9.59
CA ASN A 504 -30.74 3.15 9.35
C ASN A 504 -31.00 3.53 7.89
N GLU A 505 -30.14 4.34 7.27
CA GLU A 505 -30.43 4.92 5.95
C GLU A 505 -30.66 3.89 4.84
N LEU A 506 -29.79 2.88 4.73
CA LEU A 506 -29.91 1.82 3.72
C LEU A 506 -30.98 0.77 4.04
N ASN A 507 -31.53 0.78 5.25
CA ASN A 507 -32.50 -0.21 5.71
C ASN A 507 -33.88 0.39 6.05
N LYS A 508 -34.11 1.69 5.77
CA LYS A 508 -35.36 2.41 6.05
C LYS A 508 -36.61 1.69 5.50
N ASP A 509 -36.50 1.08 4.33
CA ASP A 509 -37.59 0.38 3.65
C ASP A 509 -37.53 -1.16 3.81
N ASN A 510 -36.55 -1.69 4.55
CA ASN A 510 -36.25 -3.12 4.70
C ASN A 510 -36.87 -3.76 5.97
N ASN A 511 -37.96 -3.21 6.51
CA ASN A 511 -38.52 -3.68 7.79
C ASN A 511 -38.90 -5.18 7.81
N ASN A 512 -39.29 -5.74 6.66
CA ASN A 512 -39.65 -7.16 6.50
C ASN A 512 -38.50 -8.06 5.98
N SER A 513 -37.31 -7.51 5.76
CA SER A 513 -36.14 -8.29 5.31
C SER A 513 -35.52 -9.10 6.45
N SER A 514 -35.04 -10.31 6.15
CA SER A 514 -34.23 -11.14 7.06
C SER A 514 -32.74 -10.77 7.03
N ILE A 515 -32.35 -9.79 6.20
CA ILE A 515 -30.97 -9.37 5.96
C ILE A 515 -30.81 -7.89 6.28
N TYR A 516 -29.70 -7.57 6.94
CA TYR A 516 -29.22 -6.22 7.20
C TYR A 516 -28.07 -5.87 6.26
N ILE A 517 -28.09 -4.65 5.71
CA ILE A 517 -27.07 -4.16 4.78
C ILE A 517 -26.23 -3.06 5.43
N PHE A 518 -24.92 -3.13 5.30
CA PHE A 518 -23.97 -2.10 5.73
C PHE A 518 -23.20 -1.57 4.53
N LYS A 519 -23.08 -0.24 4.42
CA LYS A 519 -22.17 0.37 3.44
C LYS A 519 -20.73 0.20 3.93
N ALA A 520 -19.83 -0.15 3.03
CA ALA A 520 -18.41 -0.17 3.31
C ALA A 520 -17.57 0.28 2.11
N PHE A 521 -16.30 0.57 2.34
CA PHE A 521 -15.32 0.86 1.30
C PHE A 521 -14.18 -0.14 1.39
N ASP A 522 -13.87 -0.78 0.26
CA ASP A 522 -12.72 -1.67 0.09
C ASP A 522 -11.52 -0.87 -0.44
N ALA A 523 -10.48 -0.72 0.39
CA ALA A 523 -9.35 0.16 0.09
C ALA A 523 -8.46 -0.33 -1.06
N ILE A 524 -8.19 -1.64 -1.15
CA ILE A 524 -7.29 -2.21 -2.17
C ILE A 524 -8.02 -2.40 -3.50
N ASN A 525 -9.28 -2.81 -3.47
CA ASN A 525 -10.09 -2.87 -4.69
C ASN A 525 -10.60 -1.48 -5.12
N ASN A 526 -10.50 -0.47 -4.24
CA ASN A 526 -10.91 0.91 -4.44
C ASN A 526 -12.38 1.03 -4.92
N ILE A 527 -13.27 0.31 -4.25
CA ILE A 527 -14.70 0.28 -4.58
C ILE A 527 -15.55 0.48 -3.34
N GLU A 528 -16.68 1.18 -3.49
CA GLU A 528 -17.74 1.12 -2.51
C GLU A 528 -18.44 -0.25 -2.62
N ILE A 529 -18.71 -0.85 -1.47
CA ILE A 529 -19.34 -2.16 -1.36
C ILE A 529 -20.51 -2.09 -0.37
N ILE A 530 -21.38 -3.08 -0.45
CA ILE A 530 -22.30 -3.42 0.62
C ILE A 530 -21.89 -4.74 1.25
N LEU A 531 -22.03 -4.83 2.57
CA LEU A 531 -21.86 -6.04 3.35
C LEU A 531 -23.23 -6.51 3.83
N LYS A 532 -23.51 -7.81 3.70
CA LYS A 532 -24.79 -8.42 4.11
C LYS A 532 -24.61 -9.27 5.36
N LEU A 533 -25.53 -9.10 6.32
CA LEU A 533 -25.60 -9.91 7.54
C LEU A 533 -27.03 -10.37 7.82
N PRO A 534 -27.23 -11.57 8.40
CA PRO A 534 -28.53 -11.95 8.93
C PRO A 534 -29.01 -10.98 10.01
N LYS A 535 -30.26 -10.51 9.90
CA LYS A 535 -30.86 -9.52 10.79
C LYS A 535 -30.84 -9.94 12.27
N VAL A 536 -31.02 -11.24 12.52
CA VAL A 536 -30.95 -11.84 13.88
C VAL A 536 -29.63 -11.50 14.60
N LEU A 537 -28.49 -11.48 13.89
CA LEU A 537 -27.21 -11.16 14.53
C LEU A 537 -27.10 -9.68 14.92
N VAL A 538 -27.69 -8.81 14.10
CA VAL A 538 -27.64 -7.36 14.25
C VAL A 538 -28.59 -6.89 15.33
N ASP A 539 -29.78 -7.49 15.42
CA ASP A 539 -30.80 -7.17 16.43
C ASP A 539 -30.36 -7.59 17.85
N ASN A 540 -29.57 -8.66 17.96
CA ASN A 540 -28.95 -9.11 19.22
C ASN A 540 -27.67 -8.33 19.58
N ASP A 541 -27.30 -7.32 18.78
CA ASP A 541 -26.13 -6.46 18.97
C ASP A 541 -24.81 -7.21 19.19
N GLY A 542 -24.66 -8.37 18.53
CA GLY A 542 -23.46 -9.21 18.62
C GLY A 542 -23.44 -10.20 19.79
N ASN A 543 -24.43 -10.20 20.69
CA ASN A 543 -24.59 -11.19 21.76
C ASN A 543 -25.22 -12.49 21.23
N ASN A 544 -24.57 -13.11 20.25
CA ASN A 544 -25.06 -14.31 19.58
C ASN A 544 -24.32 -15.56 20.06
N ASN A 545 -25.01 -16.71 20.06
CA ASN A 545 -24.36 -17.97 20.38
C ASN A 545 -23.48 -18.46 19.21
N GLN A 546 -22.57 -19.40 19.49
CA GLN A 546 -21.64 -19.91 18.47
C GLN A 546 -22.35 -20.52 17.24
N GLN A 547 -23.50 -21.17 17.43
CA GLN A 547 -24.27 -21.76 16.34
C GLN A 547 -24.83 -20.69 15.40
N GLN A 548 -25.36 -19.59 15.93
CA GLN A 548 -25.89 -18.47 15.13
C GLN A 548 -24.78 -17.80 14.31
N ILE A 549 -23.60 -17.65 14.90
CA ILE A 549 -22.42 -17.10 14.22
C ILE A 549 -21.99 -18.04 13.08
N GLN A 550 -21.86 -19.35 13.34
CA GLN A 550 -21.50 -20.33 12.32
C GLN A 550 -22.50 -20.37 11.17
N ASN A 551 -23.80 -20.42 11.47
CA ASN A 551 -24.85 -20.41 10.45
C ASN A 551 -24.77 -19.15 9.56
N ALA A 552 -24.44 -17.99 10.13
CA ALA A 552 -24.29 -16.75 9.36
C ALA A 552 -23.05 -16.74 8.47
N GLU A 553 -21.93 -17.29 8.95
CA GLU A 553 -20.71 -17.43 8.15
C GLU A 553 -20.91 -18.42 6.99
N GLU A 554 -21.61 -19.53 7.24
CA GLU A 554 -22.01 -20.48 6.18
C GLU A 554 -22.94 -19.81 5.17
N GLN A 555 -23.94 -19.06 5.63
CA GLN A 555 -24.85 -18.31 4.76
C GLN A 555 -24.12 -17.29 3.87
N ALA A 556 -23.06 -16.65 4.39
CA ALA A 556 -22.22 -15.75 3.59
C ALA A 556 -21.53 -16.48 2.42
N LYS A 557 -21.08 -17.73 2.61
CA LYS A 557 -20.55 -18.56 1.51
C LYS A 557 -21.64 -18.89 0.51
N VAL A 558 -22.81 -19.29 0.98
CA VAL A 558 -23.95 -19.63 0.11
C VAL A 558 -24.35 -18.43 -0.75
N TRP A 559 -24.39 -17.22 -0.20
CA TRP A 559 -24.63 -16.00 -0.98
C TRP A 559 -23.53 -15.74 -2.02
N PHE A 560 -22.26 -15.95 -1.65
CA PHE A 560 -21.13 -15.84 -2.59
C PHE A 560 -21.31 -16.75 -3.80
N TYR A 561 -21.59 -18.03 -3.58
CA TYR A 561 -21.84 -18.98 -4.67
C TYR A 561 -23.10 -18.63 -5.46
N THR A 562 -24.22 -18.32 -4.79
CA THR A 562 -25.49 -17.96 -5.47
C THR A 562 -25.28 -16.80 -6.45
N SER A 563 -24.58 -15.75 -6.02
CA SER A 563 -24.25 -14.61 -6.89
C SER A 563 -23.24 -14.96 -7.99
N ALA A 564 -22.29 -15.86 -7.73
CA ALA A 564 -21.32 -16.31 -8.75
C ALA A 564 -21.98 -17.11 -9.88
N TYR A 565 -22.95 -17.97 -9.57
CA TYR A 565 -23.77 -18.66 -10.59
C TYR A 565 -24.57 -17.67 -11.43
N ALA A 566 -25.19 -16.67 -10.79
CA ALA A 566 -25.96 -15.65 -11.49
C ALA A 566 -25.10 -14.78 -12.42
N CYS A 567 -23.91 -14.36 -11.97
CA CYS A 567 -22.95 -13.64 -12.80
C CYS A 567 -22.56 -14.45 -14.04
N GLN A 568 -22.28 -15.74 -13.88
CA GLN A 568 -21.87 -16.61 -14.99
C GLN A 568 -23.00 -16.90 -15.97
N MET A 569 -24.20 -17.16 -15.46
CA MET A 569 -25.37 -17.38 -16.32
C MET A 569 -25.72 -16.11 -17.10
N ALA A 570 -25.65 -14.93 -16.47
CA ALA A 570 -25.83 -13.65 -17.15
C ALA A 570 -24.79 -13.42 -18.24
N TYR A 571 -23.52 -13.78 -18.00
CA TYR A 571 -22.48 -13.74 -19.03
C TYR A 571 -22.79 -14.64 -20.23
N GLN A 572 -23.19 -15.89 -19.99
CA GLN A 572 -23.57 -16.82 -21.06
C GLN A 572 -24.79 -16.31 -21.85
N PHE A 573 -25.78 -15.78 -21.15
CA PHE A 573 -26.95 -15.16 -21.75
C PHE A 573 -26.58 -13.99 -22.67
N ASN A 574 -25.70 -13.09 -22.22
CA ASN A 574 -25.25 -11.96 -23.01
C ASN A 574 -24.43 -12.39 -24.25
N CYS A 575 -23.67 -13.48 -24.13
CA CYS A 575 -23.01 -14.10 -25.28
C CYS A 575 -24.05 -14.62 -26.29
N GLN A 576 -25.12 -15.29 -25.85
CA GLN A 576 -26.20 -15.77 -26.71
C GLN A 576 -26.91 -14.61 -27.41
N LEU A 577 -27.26 -13.54 -26.68
CA LEU A 577 -27.88 -12.35 -27.26
C LEU A 577 -27.03 -11.73 -28.36
N LYS A 578 -25.71 -11.71 -28.18
CA LYS A 578 -24.76 -11.22 -29.18
C LYS A 578 -24.70 -12.15 -30.40
N GLN A 579 -24.68 -13.46 -30.18
CA GLN A 579 -24.62 -14.45 -31.27
C GLN A 579 -25.85 -14.40 -32.17
N GLU A 580 -27.04 -14.23 -31.58
CA GLU A 580 -28.31 -14.16 -32.29
C GLU A 580 -28.65 -12.74 -32.80
N ASN A 581 -27.76 -11.75 -32.59
CA ASN A 581 -27.94 -10.34 -32.95
C ASN A 581 -29.21 -9.69 -32.35
N ILE A 582 -29.52 -9.95 -31.08
CA ILE A 582 -30.73 -9.46 -30.39
C ILE A 582 -30.40 -8.33 -29.39
N LEU A 583 -29.15 -7.87 -29.29
CA LEU A 583 -28.73 -6.84 -28.30
C LEU A 583 -29.46 -5.49 -28.43
N ASP A 584 -30.00 -5.17 -29.61
CA ASP A 584 -30.81 -3.96 -29.85
C ASP A 584 -32.28 -4.13 -29.43
N GLU A 585 -32.75 -5.38 -29.35
CA GLU A 585 -34.10 -5.75 -28.91
C GLU A 585 -34.11 -6.11 -27.40
N MET A 586 -32.97 -6.54 -26.86
CA MET A 586 -32.81 -6.96 -25.47
C MET A 586 -31.52 -6.46 -24.81
N LEU A 587 -31.67 -5.74 -23.70
CA LEU A 587 -30.53 -5.29 -22.89
C LEU A 587 -29.81 -6.48 -22.23
N PRO A 588 -28.47 -6.49 -22.22
CA PRO A 588 -27.70 -7.51 -21.53
C PRO A 588 -27.85 -7.40 -20.02
N ILE A 589 -27.88 -8.54 -19.34
CA ILE A 589 -28.11 -8.63 -17.89
C ILE A 589 -26.77 -8.64 -17.15
N PHE A 590 -26.71 -7.94 -16.02
CA PHE A 590 -25.53 -7.90 -15.15
C PHE A 590 -25.90 -8.15 -13.69
N TYR A 591 -25.02 -8.83 -12.96
CA TYR A 591 -25.06 -8.97 -11.50
C TYR A 591 -23.77 -8.41 -10.89
N PRO A 592 -23.84 -7.74 -9.72
CA PRO A 592 -22.67 -7.33 -8.96
C PRO A 592 -21.74 -8.51 -8.67
N HIS A 593 -20.44 -8.31 -8.90
CA HIS A 593 -19.47 -9.35 -8.60
C HIS A 593 -19.40 -9.61 -7.09
N PRO A 594 -19.60 -10.86 -6.64
CA PRO A 594 -19.56 -11.20 -5.23
C PRO A 594 -18.12 -11.24 -4.70
N ILE A 595 -17.99 -10.87 -3.43
CA ILE A 595 -16.73 -10.86 -2.70
C ILE A 595 -16.97 -11.49 -1.33
N LEU A 596 -16.21 -12.52 -1.00
CA LEU A 596 -16.20 -13.10 0.34
C LEU A 596 -15.04 -12.52 1.13
N TYR A 597 -15.33 -11.95 2.30
CA TYR A 597 -14.30 -11.38 3.19
C TYR A 597 -14.10 -12.26 4.42
N GLN A 598 -12.85 -12.50 4.75
CA GLN A 598 -12.41 -13.05 6.03
C GLN A 598 -11.75 -11.92 6.84
N LEU A 599 -12.47 -11.40 7.83
CA LEU A 599 -12.09 -10.33 8.74
C LEU A 599 -11.04 -10.80 9.76
N ASN A 600 -10.16 -9.89 10.17
CA ASN A 600 -9.17 -10.12 11.22
C ASN A 600 -9.76 -9.97 12.65
N SER A 601 -10.87 -9.26 12.77
CA SER A 601 -11.62 -9.03 13.99
C SER A 601 -13.12 -9.20 13.69
N PRO A 602 -13.92 -9.71 14.63
CA PRO A 602 -15.30 -10.04 14.36
C PRO A 602 -16.14 -8.79 14.15
N PHE A 603 -17.10 -8.87 13.24
CA PHE A 603 -18.16 -7.88 13.03
C PHE A 603 -19.49 -8.52 13.39
N TYR A 604 -20.18 -8.03 14.43
CA TYR A 604 -21.37 -8.70 15.01
C TYR A 604 -21.16 -10.18 15.37
N GLY A 605 -19.92 -10.56 15.69
CA GLY A 605 -19.52 -11.92 16.05
C GLY A 605 -18.96 -12.75 14.89
N VAL A 606 -19.21 -12.38 13.63
CA VAL A 606 -18.70 -13.13 12.46
C VAL A 606 -17.32 -12.65 12.03
N PHE A 607 -16.48 -13.58 11.63
CA PHE A 607 -15.20 -13.33 10.95
C PHE A 607 -15.32 -13.49 9.44
N GLN A 608 -16.37 -14.12 8.93
CA GLN A 608 -16.60 -14.24 7.49
C GLN A 608 -17.88 -13.52 7.07
N ILE A 609 -17.80 -12.67 6.04
CA ILE A 609 -18.92 -11.84 5.60
C ILE A 609 -18.96 -11.72 4.07
N TYR A 610 -20.18 -11.74 3.52
CA TYR A 610 -20.43 -11.52 2.11
C TYR A 610 -20.48 -10.02 1.81
N GLY A 611 -19.87 -9.61 0.71
CA GLY A 611 -20.07 -8.31 0.12
C GLY A 611 -20.23 -8.33 -1.38
N GLU A 612 -20.78 -7.25 -1.91
CA GLU A 612 -20.90 -6.99 -3.35
C GLU A 612 -20.72 -5.50 -3.62
N THR A 613 -20.48 -5.13 -4.88
CA THR A 613 -20.27 -3.72 -5.25
C THR A 613 -21.51 -2.90 -4.90
N PHE A 614 -21.32 -1.76 -4.22
CA PHE A 614 -22.42 -0.86 -3.91
C PHE A 614 -22.88 -0.18 -5.19
N ILE A 615 -24.18 -0.23 -5.44
CA ILE A 615 -24.80 0.45 -6.56
C ILE A 615 -25.67 1.57 -6.00
N ASN A 616 -25.31 2.81 -6.33
CA ASN A 616 -26.15 3.95 -6.04
C ASN A 616 -27.21 4.09 -7.13
N PHE A 617 -28.31 3.36 -7.01
CA PHE A 617 -29.38 3.41 -7.99
C PHE A 617 -29.95 4.83 -8.10
N GLN A 618 -29.76 5.47 -9.25
CA GLN A 618 -30.41 6.75 -9.58
C GLN A 618 -31.92 6.59 -9.81
N TYR A 619 -32.38 5.36 -10.06
CA TYR A 619 -33.77 4.99 -10.29
C TYR A 619 -34.28 4.01 -9.22
N ASN A 620 -35.59 3.78 -9.18
CA ASN A 620 -36.20 2.91 -8.19
C ASN A 620 -35.74 1.45 -8.34
N PHE A 621 -35.47 0.79 -7.21
CA PHE A 621 -35.26 -0.66 -7.15
C PHE A 621 -36.60 -1.37 -7.33
N GLU A 622 -36.71 -2.22 -8.33
CA GLU A 622 -37.94 -2.92 -8.71
C GLU A 622 -37.76 -4.44 -8.65
N GLN A 623 -38.82 -5.14 -8.22
CA GLN A 623 -38.91 -6.59 -8.31
C GLN A 623 -39.69 -6.96 -9.57
N TYR A 624 -39.00 -7.52 -10.57
CA TYR A 624 -39.55 -7.84 -11.88
C TYR A 624 -40.26 -9.20 -11.90
N THR A 625 -39.65 -10.20 -11.25
CA THR A 625 -40.26 -11.50 -11.01
C THR A 625 -40.15 -11.85 -9.52
N SER A 626 -41.10 -12.59 -8.99
CA SER A 626 -41.07 -13.11 -7.61
C SER A 626 -40.93 -14.63 -7.64
N ASN A 627 -40.66 -15.23 -6.49
CA ASN A 627 -40.59 -16.69 -6.31
C ASN A 627 -41.96 -17.41 -6.18
N ILE A 628 -43.09 -16.68 -6.07
CA ILE A 628 -44.42 -17.26 -5.77
C ILE A 628 -45.52 -16.80 -6.75
N ASN A 629 -45.47 -15.56 -7.25
CA ASN A 629 -46.56 -14.95 -8.04
C ASN A 629 -46.32 -14.95 -9.56
N GLN A 630 -47.40 -14.79 -10.33
CA GLN A 630 -47.38 -14.68 -11.80
C GLN A 630 -46.57 -13.46 -12.27
N CYS A 631 -45.72 -13.66 -13.28
CA CYS A 631 -44.95 -12.57 -13.90
C CYS A 631 -45.90 -11.58 -14.61
N LYS A 632 -45.72 -10.27 -14.34
CA LYS A 632 -46.47 -9.22 -15.05
C LYS A 632 -46.08 -9.20 -16.53
N PRO A 633 -47.01 -8.84 -17.44
CA PRO A 633 -46.71 -8.79 -18.87
C PRO A 633 -45.52 -7.92 -19.27
N ASP A 634 -45.36 -6.76 -18.63
CA ASP A 634 -44.27 -5.84 -18.95
C ASP A 634 -42.88 -6.37 -18.53
N ASN A 635 -42.85 -7.43 -17.70
CA ASN A 635 -41.63 -8.05 -17.18
C ASN A 635 -41.28 -9.37 -17.88
N TYR A 636 -41.98 -9.77 -18.95
CA TYR A 636 -41.66 -11.00 -19.69
C TYR A 636 -40.25 -11.01 -20.28
N PHE A 637 -39.66 -9.83 -20.48
CA PHE A 637 -38.25 -9.63 -20.75
C PHE A 637 -37.34 -10.42 -19.79
N PHE A 638 -37.59 -10.31 -18.48
CA PHE A 638 -36.81 -10.96 -17.43
C PHE A 638 -37.13 -12.47 -17.34
N SER A 639 -38.38 -12.85 -17.62
CA SER A 639 -38.79 -14.26 -17.62
C SER A 639 -38.07 -15.10 -18.69
N ALA A 640 -37.65 -14.50 -19.81
CA ALA A 640 -36.84 -15.17 -20.83
C ALA A 640 -35.44 -15.55 -20.31
N PHE A 641 -34.83 -14.71 -19.45
CA PHE A 641 -33.55 -15.04 -18.80
C PHE A 641 -33.68 -16.21 -17.83
N SER A 642 -34.75 -16.25 -17.03
CA SER A 642 -35.06 -17.42 -16.18
C SER A 642 -35.18 -18.70 -17.02
N HIS A 643 -35.94 -18.65 -18.12
CA HIS A 643 -36.08 -19.80 -19.01
C HIS A 643 -34.73 -20.22 -19.63
N PHE A 644 -33.94 -19.26 -20.12
CA PHE A 644 -32.58 -19.54 -20.60
C PHE A 644 -31.75 -20.25 -19.53
N SER A 645 -31.78 -19.78 -18.28
CA SER A 645 -31.01 -20.42 -17.20
C SER A 645 -31.41 -21.87 -16.92
N PHE A 646 -32.69 -22.19 -17.11
CA PHE A 646 -33.21 -23.55 -16.94
C PHE A 646 -32.75 -24.49 -18.07
N GLU A 647 -32.82 -24.03 -19.31
CA GLU A 647 -32.38 -24.83 -20.47
C GLU A 647 -30.84 -24.96 -20.52
N GLN A 648 -30.12 -23.87 -20.28
CA GLN A 648 -28.66 -23.81 -20.32
C GLN A 648 -27.99 -24.61 -19.19
N SER A 649 -28.70 -24.85 -18.09
CA SER A 649 -28.24 -25.73 -17.02
C SER A 649 -28.64 -27.19 -17.23
N GLU A 650 -29.25 -27.54 -18.36
CA GLU A 650 -29.87 -28.84 -18.60
C GLU A 650 -30.85 -29.24 -17.49
N LYS A 651 -31.67 -28.29 -17.05
CA LYS A 651 -32.72 -28.45 -16.03
C LYS A 651 -32.18 -28.71 -14.62
N LEU A 652 -30.88 -28.49 -14.38
CA LEU A 652 -30.30 -28.58 -13.04
C LEU A 652 -30.81 -27.48 -12.11
N PHE A 653 -30.96 -26.27 -12.63
CA PHE A 653 -31.45 -25.14 -11.84
C PHE A 653 -32.11 -24.05 -12.67
N VAL A 654 -32.89 -23.19 -12.03
CA VAL A 654 -33.45 -21.98 -12.64
C VAL A 654 -33.19 -20.76 -11.74
N ILE A 655 -32.81 -19.64 -12.37
CA ILE A 655 -32.66 -18.35 -11.69
C ILE A 655 -34.00 -17.61 -11.73
N THR A 656 -34.45 -17.17 -10.56
CA THR A 656 -35.74 -16.53 -10.27
C THR A 656 -35.53 -15.34 -9.36
N ASP A 657 -36.63 -14.67 -8.97
CA ASP A 657 -36.61 -13.48 -8.11
C ASP A 657 -35.74 -12.35 -8.71
N LEU A 658 -36.03 -12.01 -9.96
CA LEU A 658 -35.26 -11.04 -10.72
C LEU A 658 -35.65 -9.64 -10.25
N GLN A 659 -34.74 -8.99 -9.53
CA GLN A 659 -34.95 -7.69 -8.91
C GLN A 659 -33.70 -6.82 -9.03
N GLY A 660 -33.88 -5.51 -9.16
CA GLY A 660 -32.77 -4.58 -9.38
C GLY A 660 -33.23 -3.28 -10.01
N CYS A 661 -32.39 -2.73 -10.89
CA CYS A 661 -32.67 -1.51 -11.64
C CYS A 661 -32.35 -1.74 -13.12
N ASN A 662 -33.39 -1.80 -13.93
CA ASN A 662 -33.33 -2.13 -15.36
C ASN A 662 -32.59 -3.46 -15.60
N ASN A 663 -31.51 -3.42 -16.40
CA ASN A 663 -30.73 -4.59 -16.79
C ASN A 663 -29.63 -4.97 -15.77
N LEU A 664 -29.60 -4.29 -14.62
CA LEU A 664 -28.72 -4.60 -13.50
C LEU A 664 -29.53 -5.23 -12.37
N LEU A 665 -29.26 -6.50 -12.07
CA LEU A 665 -29.99 -7.30 -11.09
C LEU A 665 -29.14 -7.58 -9.85
N SER A 666 -29.78 -7.79 -8.70
CA SER A 666 -29.15 -8.22 -7.45
C SER A 666 -30.05 -9.21 -6.71
N ASN A 667 -29.53 -9.86 -5.67
CA ASN A 667 -30.23 -10.84 -4.84
C ASN A 667 -30.93 -11.96 -5.65
N PRO A 668 -30.20 -12.70 -6.51
CA PRO A 668 -30.80 -13.79 -7.28
C PRO A 668 -31.30 -14.91 -6.36
N SER A 669 -32.42 -15.54 -6.74
CA SER A 669 -32.91 -16.76 -6.12
C SER A 669 -32.78 -17.94 -7.06
N ILE A 670 -32.04 -18.97 -6.68
CA ILE A 670 -31.77 -20.15 -7.52
C ILE A 670 -32.53 -21.36 -6.97
N GLN A 671 -33.35 -21.97 -7.82
CA GLN A 671 -34.13 -23.17 -7.50
C GLN A 671 -33.46 -24.37 -8.17
N THR A 672 -33.09 -25.40 -7.41
CA THR A 672 -32.34 -26.57 -7.89
C THR A 672 -33.21 -27.81 -8.06
N SER A 673 -32.84 -28.69 -8.99
CA SER A 673 -33.48 -30.00 -9.12
C SER A 673 -33.12 -30.88 -7.92
N GLN A 674 -34.08 -31.68 -7.44
CA GLN A 674 -33.84 -32.64 -6.36
C GLN A 674 -32.77 -33.70 -6.70
N GLN A 675 -32.47 -33.90 -7.99
CA GLN A 675 -31.49 -34.87 -8.45
C GLN A 675 -30.05 -34.36 -8.39
N TRP A 676 -29.85 -33.09 -8.03
CA TRP A 676 -28.54 -32.45 -7.99
C TRP A 676 -28.25 -31.90 -6.60
N SER A 677 -27.21 -32.44 -5.94
CA SER A 677 -26.75 -31.91 -4.66
C SER A 677 -25.76 -30.78 -4.90
N SER A 678 -26.11 -29.58 -4.45
CA SER A 678 -25.29 -28.38 -4.63
C SER A 678 -25.21 -27.58 -3.33
N ILE A 679 -24.14 -26.78 -3.17
CA ILE A 679 -24.04 -25.79 -2.09
C ILE A 679 -25.22 -24.81 -2.10
N LEU A 680 -25.84 -24.61 -3.26
CA LEU A 680 -27.04 -23.79 -3.43
C LEU A 680 -28.27 -24.34 -2.67
N ASP A 681 -28.30 -25.64 -2.34
CA ASP A 681 -29.38 -26.27 -1.55
C ASP A 681 -29.41 -25.79 -0.10
N GLN A 682 -28.32 -25.22 0.38
CA GLN A 682 -28.22 -24.66 1.74
C GLN A 682 -28.87 -23.27 1.84
N ASN A 683 -29.24 -22.66 0.70
CA ASN A 683 -29.92 -21.38 0.70
C ASN A 683 -31.38 -21.55 1.12
N SER A 684 -31.82 -20.87 2.18
CA SER A 684 -33.20 -20.94 2.68
C SER A 684 -34.25 -20.54 1.63
N ASN A 685 -33.87 -19.77 0.62
CA ASN A 685 -34.76 -19.31 -0.45
C ASN A 685 -34.89 -20.33 -1.60
N ASN A 686 -34.11 -21.42 -1.58
CA ASN A 686 -34.18 -22.51 -2.54
C ASN A 686 -35.25 -23.52 -2.13
N GLN A 687 -36.41 -23.47 -2.79
CA GLN A 687 -37.54 -24.39 -2.66
C GLN A 687 -37.36 -25.67 -3.50
N LYS A 688 -36.22 -25.83 -4.16
CA LYS A 688 -35.85 -26.98 -4.99
C LYS A 688 -36.88 -27.23 -6.10
N GLU A 689 -37.29 -28.47 -6.29
CA GLU A 689 -38.26 -28.89 -7.31
C GLU A 689 -39.59 -28.11 -7.25
N LEU A 690 -40.05 -27.74 -6.05
CA LEU A 690 -41.27 -26.94 -5.90
C LEU A 690 -41.09 -25.55 -6.51
N GLY A 691 -39.92 -24.95 -6.36
CA GLY A 691 -39.57 -23.67 -6.97
C GLY A 691 -39.51 -23.76 -8.50
N ILE A 692 -38.94 -24.84 -9.04
CA ILE A 692 -38.91 -25.12 -10.49
C ILE A 692 -40.35 -25.29 -11.04
N LEU A 693 -41.19 -26.06 -10.35
CA LEU A 693 -42.58 -26.25 -10.73
C LEU A 693 -43.37 -24.93 -10.71
N ASN A 694 -43.17 -24.11 -9.68
CA ASN A 694 -43.78 -22.79 -9.59
C ASN A 694 -43.34 -21.87 -10.74
N PHE A 695 -42.06 -21.92 -11.12
CA PHE A 695 -41.55 -21.21 -12.28
C PHE A 695 -42.29 -21.64 -13.56
N ILE A 696 -42.33 -22.93 -13.86
CA ILE A 696 -42.94 -23.47 -15.09
C ILE A 696 -44.45 -23.20 -15.15
N GLN A 697 -45.16 -23.35 -14.03
CA GLN A 697 -46.63 -23.28 -14.01
C GLN A 697 -47.16 -21.84 -13.88
N HIS A 698 -46.45 -20.96 -13.17
CA HIS A 698 -46.97 -19.66 -12.77
C HIS A 698 -46.15 -18.48 -13.30
N GLN A 699 -44.81 -18.59 -13.37
CA GLN A 699 -43.95 -17.47 -13.78
C GLN A 699 -43.67 -17.44 -15.29
N HIS A 700 -43.53 -18.61 -15.93
CA HIS A 700 -43.21 -18.78 -17.34
C HIS A 700 -44.20 -19.71 -18.06
N LYS A 701 -45.51 -19.44 -17.87
CA LYS A 701 -46.59 -20.26 -18.46
C LYS A 701 -46.55 -20.34 -19.99
N ASN A 702 -46.15 -19.25 -20.65
CA ASN A 702 -46.04 -19.16 -22.12
C ASN A 702 -44.68 -18.57 -22.50
N CYS A 703 -44.02 -19.15 -23.50
CA CYS A 703 -42.78 -18.60 -24.05
C CYS A 703 -43.03 -17.27 -24.79
N SER A 704 -42.15 -16.29 -24.58
CA SER A 704 -42.18 -15.01 -25.28
C SER A 704 -41.50 -15.08 -26.66
N TYR A 705 -41.65 -14.03 -27.47
CA TYR A 705 -40.90 -13.86 -28.72
C TYR A 705 -39.37 -13.93 -28.51
N LEU A 706 -38.86 -13.40 -27.38
CA LEU A 706 -37.44 -13.49 -27.03
C LEU A 706 -36.99 -14.95 -26.80
N CYS A 707 -37.83 -15.79 -26.19
CA CYS A 707 -37.51 -17.20 -25.98
C CYS A 707 -37.32 -17.95 -27.31
N GLN A 708 -38.08 -17.57 -28.34
CA GLN A 708 -37.97 -18.16 -29.67
C GLN A 708 -36.72 -17.68 -30.41
N LYS A 709 -36.44 -16.37 -30.34
CA LYS A 709 -35.21 -15.80 -30.90
C LYS A 709 -33.95 -16.39 -30.27
N LEU A 710 -34.02 -16.78 -29.01
CA LEU A 710 -32.97 -17.50 -28.28
C LEU A 710 -32.97 -19.02 -28.52
N ASN A 711 -33.84 -19.54 -29.39
CA ASN A 711 -33.98 -20.97 -29.70
C ASN A 711 -34.22 -21.87 -28.48
N LEU A 712 -34.96 -21.39 -27.47
CA LEU A 712 -35.26 -22.16 -26.25
C LEU A 712 -36.38 -23.20 -26.49
N ASN A 713 -36.25 -24.36 -25.83
CA ASN A 713 -37.28 -25.40 -25.90
C ASN A 713 -38.61 -24.93 -25.29
N LYS A 714 -39.74 -25.38 -25.84
CA LYS A 714 -41.05 -25.05 -25.27
C LYS A 714 -41.27 -25.84 -23.98
N LEU A 715 -41.56 -25.13 -22.87
CA LEU A 715 -41.86 -25.75 -21.59
C LEU A 715 -43.30 -26.31 -21.48
N GLN A 716 -44.24 -25.86 -22.33
CA GLN A 716 -45.62 -26.38 -22.41
C GLN A 716 -46.13 -26.51 -23.86
N LEU A 717 -47.09 -27.41 -24.10
CA LEU A 717 -47.67 -27.78 -25.41
C LEU A 717 -48.60 -26.72 -26.06
N ASN A 718 -48.99 -25.66 -25.33
CA ASN A 718 -49.96 -24.69 -25.85
C ASN A 718 -49.32 -23.72 -26.86
N ASN A 719 -49.88 -23.70 -28.07
CA ASN A 719 -49.36 -23.01 -29.26
C ASN A 719 -49.59 -21.49 -29.33
N ASN A 720 -50.04 -20.85 -28.24
CA ASN A 720 -50.37 -19.42 -28.29
C ASN A 720 -49.11 -18.57 -28.11
N LEU A 721 -48.53 -18.25 -29.26
CA LEU A 721 -47.52 -17.23 -29.49
C LEU A 721 -48.09 -15.85 -29.15
N ASP A 722 -47.54 -15.19 -28.12
CA ASP A 722 -47.96 -13.84 -27.74
C ASP A 722 -46.98 -12.80 -28.31
N LEU A 723 -47.28 -12.33 -29.52
CA LEU A 723 -46.46 -11.40 -30.31
C LEU A 723 -46.54 -9.94 -29.81
N ASN A 724 -47.48 -9.62 -28.92
CA ASN A 724 -47.78 -8.24 -28.49
C ASN A 724 -46.99 -7.77 -27.26
N LYS A 725 -45.98 -8.52 -26.80
CA LYS A 725 -45.36 -8.35 -25.47
C LYS A 725 -43.90 -7.92 -25.44
N CYS A 726 -43.40 -7.33 -26.51
CA CYS A 726 -42.13 -6.61 -26.50
C CYS A 726 -42.40 -5.12 -26.78
N SER A 727 -43.21 -4.47 -25.94
CA SER A 727 -43.35 -3.02 -26.01
C SER A 727 -42.05 -2.40 -25.51
N ASN A 728 -41.24 -1.89 -26.45
CA ASN A 728 -40.08 -1.00 -26.26
C ASN A 728 -39.85 -0.62 -24.79
N VAL A 729 -39.14 -1.48 -24.04
CA VAL A 729 -38.57 -1.06 -22.76
C VAL A 729 -37.70 0.13 -23.12
N GLN A 730 -37.95 1.28 -22.52
CA GLN A 730 -37.23 2.52 -22.80
C GLN A 730 -35.72 2.23 -22.69
N LEU A 731 -35.06 2.02 -23.84
CA LEU A 731 -33.61 1.82 -24.01
C LEU A 731 -32.81 3.07 -23.59
N GLN A 732 -33.44 4.03 -22.90
CA GLN A 732 -32.92 5.35 -22.58
C GLN A 732 -31.83 5.30 -21.51
N HIS A 733 -31.75 4.24 -20.70
CA HIS A 733 -30.81 4.14 -19.57
C HIS A 733 -30.10 2.79 -19.55
N LYS A 734 -29.22 2.58 -20.54
CA LYS A 734 -28.39 1.37 -20.64
C LYS A 734 -27.28 1.40 -19.59
N CYS A 735 -27.17 0.33 -18.81
CA CYS A 735 -26.21 0.20 -17.73
C CYS A 735 -25.31 -1.03 -17.95
N GLY A 736 -24.10 -1.04 -17.37
CA GLY A 736 -23.21 -2.19 -17.46
C GLY A 736 -22.15 -2.22 -16.36
N ILE A 737 -21.60 -3.42 -16.11
CA ILE A 737 -20.47 -3.61 -15.20
C ILE A 737 -19.22 -3.86 -16.02
N CYS A 738 -18.23 -2.99 -15.89
CA CYS A 738 -16.98 -3.13 -16.61
C CYS A 738 -16.25 -4.42 -16.20
N ASN A 739 -15.96 -5.28 -17.17
CA ASN A 739 -15.24 -6.54 -16.93
C ASN A 739 -13.82 -6.33 -16.35
N LEU A 740 -13.21 -5.17 -16.59
CA LEU A 740 -11.86 -4.86 -16.12
C LEU A 740 -11.85 -4.30 -14.69
N CYS A 741 -12.51 -3.16 -14.43
CA CYS A 741 -12.48 -2.54 -13.10
C CYS A 741 -13.61 -3.00 -12.18
N GLY A 742 -14.69 -3.60 -12.71
CA GLY A 742 -15.89 -3.91 -11.96
C GLY A 742 -16.76 -2.68 -11.65
N GLU A 743 -16.39 -1.50 -12.17
CA GLU A 743 -17.16 -0.28 -12.01
C GLU A 743 -18.46 -0.36 -12.79
N PHE A 744 -19.47 0.26 -12.18
CA PHE A 744 -20.77 0.45 -12.79
C PHE A 744 -20.73 1.67 -13.72
N VAL A 745 -21.31 1.55 -14.91
CA VAL A 745 -21.35 2.62 -15.91
C VAL A 745 -22.81 2.98 -16.21
N TYR A 746 -23.16 4.25 -15.97
CA TYR A 746 -24.40 4.88 -16.43
C TYR A 746 -24.13 5.53 -17.80
N GLU A 747 -24.93 5.20 -18.81
CA GLU A 747 -24.88 5.78 -20.17
C GLU A 747 -23.61 5.40 -21.00
N ASN A 748 -23.68 5.50 -22.34
CA ASN A 748 -22.66 5.08 -23.33
C ASN A 748 -22.45 3.57 -23.56
N PHE A 749 -23.52 2.78 -23.65
CA PHE A 749 -23.45 1.37 -24.06
C PHE A 749 -23.00 1.16 -25.52
N ASP A 750 -23.35 2.10 -26.42
CA ASP A 750 -23.21 1.92 -27.87
C ASP A 750 -21.77 2.15 -28.40
N LYS A 751 -20.81 2.57 -27.55
CA LYS A 751 -19.40 2.84 -27.95
C LYS A 751 -18.39 1.79 -27.48
N THR A 752 -18.81 0.76 -26.74
CA THR A 752 -17.91 -0.06 -25.90
C THR A 752 -18.02 -1.58 -26.09
N LEU A 753 -18.72 -2.05 -27.13
CA LEU A 753 -18.63 -3.43 -27.61
C LEU A 753 -17.35 -3.59 -28.44
N LEU A 754 -16.24 -3.96 -27.78
CA LEU A 754 -15.05 -4.36 -28.52
C LEU A 754 -15.31 -5.69 -29.24
N GLU A 755 -15.28 -5.65 -30.57
CA GLU A 755 -14.94 -6.80 -31.40
C GLU A 755 -13.48 -7.16 -31.12
N GLN A 756 -13.25 -8.11 -30.21
CA GLN A 756 -12.04 -8.90 -30.27
C GLN A 756 -12.40 -10.20 -30.98
N GLU A 757 -12.08 -10.26 -32.28
CA GLU A 757 -11.87 -11.54 -32.94
C GLU A 757 -10.69 -12.22 -32.24
N ASP A 758 -10.99 -13.18 -31.37
CA ASP A 758 -9.99 -14.12 -30.90
C ASP A 758 -9.61 -14.99 -32.10
N GLN A 759 -8.50 -14.68 -32.77
CA GLN A 759 -7.98 -15.41 -33.95
C GLN A 759 -7.69 -16.89 -33.68
N ILE A 760 -7.85 -17.36 -32.43
CA ILE A 760 -7.48 -18.71 -31.98
C ILE A 760 -8.72 -19.61 -31.76
N TYR A 761 -9.93 -19.07 -31.49
CA TYR A 761 -11.04 -19.88 -30.96
C TYR A 761 -12.43 -19.70 -31.62
N GLU A 762 -12.60 -18.87 -32.65
CA GLU A 762 -13.85 -18.73 -33.45
C GLU A 762 -15.17 -18.54 -32.65
N LYS A 763 -15.15 -18.16 -31.35
CA LYS A 763 -16.35 -17.86 -30.54
C LYS A 763 -16.46 -16.36 -30.22
N LYS A 764 -17.58 -15.72 -30.57
CA LYS A 764 -17.87 -14.31 -30.28
C LYS A 764 -18.09 -14.10 -28.77
N LYS A 765 -17.12 -13.50 -28.08
CA LYS A 765 -17.22 -13.14 -26.64
C LYS A 765 -18.03 -11.85 -26.43
N PHE A 766 -18.79 -11.79 -25.34
CA PHE A 766 -19.41 -10.56 -24.85
C PHE A 766 -18.53 -9.95 -23.75
N ILE A 767 -17.87 -8.83 -24.03
CA ILE A 767 -17.04 -8.12 -23.05
C ILE A 767 -17.47 -6.65 -23.03
N PHE A 768 -17.93 -6.19 -21.87
CA PHE A 768 -18.22 -4.78 -21.63
C PHE A 768 -17.03 -4.11 -20.91
N GLN A 769 -16.56 -2.98 -21.43
CA GLN A 769 -15.48 -2.18 -20.82
C GLN A 769 -15.90 -0.72 -20.70
N CYS A 770 -15.58 -0.06 -19.60
CA CYS A 770 -15.87 1.38 -19.46
C CYS A 770 -14.90 2.23 -20.29
N ASP A 771 -15.32 3.44 -20.66
CA ASP A 771 -14.53 4.40 -21.43
C ASP A 771 -13.15 4.67 -20.79
N TYR A 772 -13.08 4.74 -19.47
CA TYR A 772 -11.82 4.90 -18.74
C TYR A 772 -10.86 3.73 -18.96
N CYS A 773 -11.34 2.48 -18.93
CA CYS A 773 -10.49 1.32 -19.15
C CYS A 773 -10.09 1.17 -20.63
N LEU A 774 -10.97 1.59 -21.55
CA LEU A 774 -10.69 1.58 -22.99
C LEU A 774 -9.62 2.61 -23.38
N THR A 775 -9.78 3.85 -22.90
CA THR A 775 -8.86 4.96 -23.20
C THR A 775 -7.49 4.82 -22.54
N ASN A 776 -7.40 4.08 -21.43
CA ASN A 776 -6.15 3.83 -20.70
C ASN A 776 -5.54 2.44 -20.99
N ARG A 777 -5.90 1.75 -22.08
CA ARG A 777 -5.21 0.51 -22.50
C ARG A 777 -3.75 0.83 -22.87
N ALA A 778 -2.84 0.66 -21.93
CA ALA A 778 -1.40 0.66 -22.20
C ALA A 778 -0.99 -0.62 -22.95
N ALA A 779 0.06 -0.53 -23.77
CA ALA A 779 0.62 -1.69 -24.46
C ALA A 779 1.06 -2.79 -23.47
N PRO A 780 0.92 -4.08 -23.81
CA PRO A 780 1.34 -5.18 -22.95
C PRO A 780 2.83 -5.09 -22.61
N ILE A 781 3.15 -5.31 -21.33
CA ILE A 781 4.49 -5.10 -20.78
C ILE A 781 5.27 -6.40 -20.85
N GLN A 782 6.46 -6.38 -21.46
CA GLN A 782 7.39 -7.51 -21.48
C GLN A 782 8.37 -7.42 -20.31
N LEU A 783 8.38 -8.42 -19.42
CA LEU A 783 9.28 -8.46 -18.26
C LEU A 783 10.05 -9.77 -18.20
N ALA A 784 11.34 -9.71 -17.84
CA ALA A 784 12.15 -10.88 -17.57
C ALA A 784 11.93 -11.36 -16.13
N CYS A 785 11.58 -12.64 -15.96
CA CYS A 785 11.42 -13.26 -14.65
C CYS A 785 12.74 -13.21 -13.86
N MET A 786 12.76 -12.65 -12.66
CA MET A 786 13.92 -12.61 -11.78
C MET A 786 14.46 -13.99 -11.41
N CYS A 787 13.57 -14.99 -11.33
CA CYS A 787 13.92 -16.38 -11.01
C CYS A 787 14.51 -17.11 -12.22
N CYS A 788 13.75 -17.23 -13.32
CA CYS A 788 14.14 -18.06 -14.48
C CYS A 788 14.64 -17.27 -15.70
N LYS A 789 14.68 -15.94 -15.63
CA LYS A 789 15.09 -14.99 -16.70
C LYS A 789 14.26 -15.01 -17.98
N LYS A 790 13.28 -15.90 -18.12
CA LYS A 790 12.36 -15.92 -19.27
C LYS A 790 11.54 -14.62 -19.33
N ILE A 791 11.43 -14.06 -20.53
CA ILE A 791 10.55 -12.93 -20.81
C ILE A 791 9.11 -13.44 -20.83
N HIS A 792 8.25 -12.81 -20.05
CA HIS A 792 6.82 -13.06 -20.08
C HIS A 792 6.07 -11.75 -20.32
N ILE A 793 4.94 -11.88 -20.99
CA ILE A 793 4.06 -10.77 -21.35
C ILE A 793 3.05 -10.58 -20.23
N ILE A 794 2.82 -9.31 -19.86
CA ILE A 794 1.80 -8.90 -18.90
C ILE A 794 0.84 -7.96 -19.60
N ASP A 795 -0.39 -8.40 -19.84
CA ASP A 795 -1.44 -7.55 -20.38
C ASP A 795 -1.83 -6.46 -19.37
N TYR A 796 -2.26 -5.29 -19.86
CA TYR A 796 -2.68 -4.19 -19.00
C TYR A 796 -4.19 -3.92 -19.14
N PRO A 797 -4.96 -3.82 -18.04
CA PRO A 797 -4.56 -4.11 -16.66
C PRO A 797 -4.73 -5.61 -16.31
N SER A 798 -3.63 -6.37 -16.16
CA SER A 798 -3.71 -7.79 -15.76
C SER A 798 -4.00 -7.99 -14.26
N LYS A 799 -4.52 -9.19 -13.94
CA LYS A 799 -4.74 -9.70 -12.57
C LYS A 799 -3.49 -9.56 -11.67
N ARG A 800 -2.28 -9.68 -12.24
CA ARG A 800 -1.00 -9.54 -11.51
C ARG A 800 -0.70 -8.10 -11.10
N PHE A 801 -1.09 -7.14 -11.94
CA PHE A 801 -0.91 -5.71 -11.71
C PHE A 801 -1.83 -5.21 -10.58
N LYS A 802 -3.10 -5.63 -10.59
CA LYS A 802 -4.10 -5.26 -9.56
C LYS A 802 -3.86 -5.90 -8.18
N GLN A 803 -3.21 -7.06 -8.13
CA GLN A 803 -2.98 -7.81 -6.88
C GLN A 803 -1.65 -7.47 -6.18
N MET A 804 -0.91 -6.43 -6.63
CA MET A 804 0.44 -6.09 -6.13
C MET A 804 1.38 -7.31 -6.06
N GLN A 805 1.26 -8.24 -7.00
CA GLN A 805 2.11 -9.43 -7.01
C GLN A 805 3.44 -9.10 -7.68
N PHE A 806 4.51 -9.80 -7.30
CA PHE A 806 5.83 -9.69 -7.94
C PHE A 806 5.71 -9.87 -9.47
N LEU A 807 5.60 -8.75 -10.21
CA LEU A 807 5.52 -8.71 -11.67
C LEU A 807 6.78 -9.30 -12.31
N ASN A 808 7.84 -9.38 -11.52
CA ASN A 808 9.15 -9.86 -11.89
C ASN A 808 9.26 -11.39 -11.78
N LEU A 809 8.17 -12.16 -11.58
CA LEU A 809 8.19 -13.62 -11.52
C LEU A 809 7.15 -14.22 -12.48
N CYS A 810 7.51 -15.24 -13.26
CA CYS A 810 6.55 -15.96 -14.12
C CYS A 810 5.55 -16.79 -13.30
N LEU A 811 4.46 -17.26 -13.92
CA LEU A 811 3.39 -17.99 -13.21
C LEU A 811 3.88 -19.30 -12.59
N GLU A 812 4.74 -20.01 -13.31
CA GLU A 812 5.38 -21.26 -12.88
C GLU A 812 6.21 -21.05 -11.61
N CYS A 813 7.15 -20.08 -11.62
CA CYS A 813 7.99 -19.80 -10.44
C CYS A 813 7.20 -19.30 -9.22
N LYS A 814 6.00 -18.73 -9.43
CA LYS A 814 5.13 -18.28 -8.34
C LYS A 814 4.45 -19.46 -7.63
N GLN A 815 3.96 -20.45 -8.38
CA GLN A 815 3.26 -21.62 -7.82
C GLN A 815 4.19 -22.47 -6.95
N GLU A 816 5.46 -22.62 -7.33
CA GLU A 816 6.44 -23.37 -6.54
C GLU A 816 6.90 -22.67 -5.24
N CYS A 817 6.81 -21.33 -5.16
CA CYS A 817 7.39 -20.58 -4.04
C CYS A 817 6.45 -20.29 -2.85
N TYR A 818 5.12 -20.27 -3.05
CA TYR A 818 4.14 -19.72 -2.09
C TYR A 818 3.13 -20.73 -1.48
N GLY A 819 3.11 -22.01 -1.88
CA GLY A 819 2.14 -23.00 -1.38
C GLY A 819 2.49 -23.64 -0.02
N SER A 820 1.76 -23.25 1.04
CA SER A 820 1.21 -24.06 2.17
C SER A 820 2.01 -25.18 2.89
N ARG A 821 3.29 -25.45 2.60
CA ARG A 821 4.08 -26.52 3.26
C ARG A 821 5.26 -26.02 4.11
N LYS A 822 5.24 -24.77 4.60
CA LYS A 822 6.36 -24.20 5.38
C LYS A 822 6.07 -24.16 6.89
N PRO A 823 6.90 -24.80 7.73
CA PRO A 823 6.72 -24.89 9.18
C PRO A 823 7.13 -23.59 9.91
N GLU A 824 6.49 -23.36 11.06
CA GLU A 824 6.72 -22.17 11.91
C GLU A 824 8.01 -22.27 12.73
N CYS A 825 8.72 -21.15 12.86
CA CYS A 825 9.88 -21.08 13.74
C CYS A 825 9.47 -21.35 15.20
N HIS A 826 10.15 -22.26 15.87
CA HIS A 826 9.85 -22.68 17.24
C HIS A 826 9.93 -21.52 18.26
N TYR A 827 10.92 -20.64 18.12
CA TYR A 827 11.18 -19.53 19.06
C TYR A 827 10.32 -18.30 18.79
N CYS A 828 10.04 -17.95 17.53
CA CYS A 828 9.27 -16.74 17.20
C CYS A 828 7.90 -16.98 16.60
N LYS A 829 7.50 -18.23 16.39
CA LYS A 829 6.19 -18.67 15.87
C LYS A 829 5.80 -18.08 14.51
N GLU A 830 6.80 -17.78 13.66
CA GLU A 830 6.59 -17.13 12.36
C GLU A 830 7.04 -18.01 11.19
N LYS A 831 6.33 -17.91 10.05
CA LYS A 831 6.64 -18.64 8.82
C LYS A 831 7.66 -17.84 8.00
N CYS A 832 8.91 -18.31 7.94
CA CYS A 832 10.01 -17.58 7.29
C CYS A 832 10.10 -17.85 5.78
N GLN A 833 10.36 -16.81 4.98
CA GLN A 833 10.43 -16.88 3.51
C GLN A 833 11.82 -17.22 2.94
N LYS A 834 12.88 -17.23 3.77
CA LYS A 834 14.26 -17.59 3.36
C LYS A 834 14.76 -18.82 4.13
N LEU A 835 15.66 -19.58 3.48
CA LEU A 835 16.39 -20.76 3.94
C LEU A 835 16.02 -21.24 5.36
N ILE A 836 15.12 -22.22 5.40
CA ILE A 836 14.60 -22.82 6.64
C ILE A 836 15.69 -23.72 7.23
N LYS A 837 16.09 -23.49 8.48
CA LYS A 837 17.00 -24.40 9.20
C LYS A 837 16.19 -25.32 10.11
N THR A 838 16.48 -26.60 10.03
CA THR A 838 15.98 -27.64 10.94
C THR A 838 17.08 -28.04 11.92
N LEU A 839 16.70 -28.19 13.18
CA LEU A 839 17.54 -28.74 14.24
C LEU A 839 16.94 -30.08 14.68
N GLN A 840 17.77 -31.09 14.89
CA GLN A 840 17.35 -32.32 15.55
C GLN A 840 17.71 -32.20 17.03
N ILE A 841 16.69 -32.17 17.89
CA ILE A 841 16.86 -32.04 19.34
C ILE A 841 15.95 -33.06 20.01
N ASN A 842 16.52 -33.97 20.81
CA ASN A 842 15.76 -35.04 21.51
C ASN A 842 14.77 -35.79 20.60
N ASP A 843 15.26 -36.28 19.45
CA ASP A 843 14.47 -36.98 18.41
C ASP A 843 13.32 -36.18 17.77
N GLN A 844 13.26 -34.86 18.02
CA GLN A 844 12.29 -33.96 17.39
C GLN A 844 12.97 -33.03 16.39
N THR A 845 12.34 -32.89 15.21
CA THR A 845 12.75 -31.90 14.21
C THR A 845 12.13 -30.54 14.55
N ILE A 846 12.98 -29.59 14.93
CA ILE A 846 12.58 -28.24 15.33
C ILE A 846 12.96 -27.26 14.24
N TYR A 847 11.97 -26.48 13.78
CA TYR A 847 12.19 -25.44 12.79
C TYR A 847 12.62 -24.15 13.44
N VAL A 848 13.67 -23.52 12.92
CA VAL A 848 14.17 -22.23 13.43
C VAL A 848 14.43 -21.27 12.28
N CYS A 849 14.03 -20.01 12.43
CA CYS A 849 14.35 -18.97 11.47
C CYS A 849 15.83 -18.59 11.58
N GLU A 850 16.39 -18.02 10.51
CA GLU A 850 17.81 -17.68 10.43
C GLU A 850 18.28 -16.78 11.58
N ASN A 851 17.46 -15.81 11.98
CA ASN A 851 17.77 -14.90 13.08
C ASN A 851 17.79 -15.62 14.44
N ALA A 852 16.84 -16.53 14.69
CA ALA A 852 16.82 -17.33 15.91
C ALA A 852 18.04 -18.26 15.98
N TYR A 853 18.35 -18.93 14.87
CA TYR A 853 19.52 -19.80 14.77
C TYR A 853 20.82 -19.04 15.06
N ARG A 854 21.05 -17.88 14.43
CA ARG A 854 22.24 -17.05 14.66
C ARG A 854 22.33 -16.53 16.09
N TYR A 855 21.19 -16.21 16.70
CA TYR A 855 21.12 -15.71 18.08
C TYR A 855 21.47 -16.82 19.09
N LEU A 856 20.96 -18.04 18.90
CA LEU A 856 21.27 -19.20 19.74
C LEU A 856 22.75 -19.61 19.67
N GLN A 857 23.37 -19.50 18.50
CA GLN A 857 24.80 -19.80 18.33
C GLN A 857 25.72 -18.88 19.15
N ALA A 858 25.22 -17.73 19.62
CA ALA A 858 25.96 -16.81 20.45
C ALA A 858 25.83 -17.09 21.96
N PHE A 859 25.07 -18.11 22.36
CA PHE A 859 24.87 -18.43 23.78
C PHE A 859 26.05 -19.23 24.33
N SER A 860 26.50 -18.90 25.53
CA SER A 860 27.40 -19.71 26.34
C SER A 860 26.77 -19.99 27.71
N CYS A 861 27.10 -21.15 28.28
CA CYS A 861 26.56 -21.53 29.58
C CYS A 861 27.07 -20.56 30.66
N LYS A 862 26.18 -19.95 31.43
CA LYS A 862 26.58 -19.00 32.48
C LYS A 862 27.47 -19.61 33.58
N LYS A 863 27.42 -20.94 33.79
CA LYS A 863 28.23 -21.62 34.82
C LYS A 863 29.57 -22.13 34.28
N CYS A 864 29.59 -22.85 33.16
CA CYS A 864 30.81 -23.49 32.64
C CYS A 864 31.37 -22.84 31.37
N ASN A 865 30.72 -21.78 30.88
CA ASN A 865 31.09 -20.99 29.71
C ASN A 865 31.22 -21.77 28.38
N LYS A 866 30.77 -23.02 28.34
CA LYS A 866 30.70 -23.82 27.10
C LYS A 866 29.66 -23.25 26.14
N PRO A 867 29.89 -23.28 24.82
CA PRO A 867 28.93 -22.80 23.84
C PRO A 867 27.67 -23.66 23.85
N TYR A 868 26.51 -23.05 23.55
CA TYR A 868 25.27 -23.79 23.35
C TYR A 868 25.42 -24.72 22.12
N ASN A 869 25.32 -26.02 22.37
CA ASN A 869 25.55 -27.08 21.39
C ASN A 869 24.30 -27.47 20.59
N MET A 870 23.15 -26.81 20.82
CA MET A 870 21.87 -27.12 20.18
C MET A 870 21.33 -28.53 20.49
N GLU A 871 21.80 -29.20 21.54
CA GLU A 871 21.34 -30.54 21.93
C GLU A 871 20.14 -30.53 22.89
N SER A 872 19.77 -29.37 23.43
CA SER A 872 18.64 -29.21 24.35
C SER A 872 17.80 -27.99 23.99
N ILE A 873 16.47 -28.07 24.09
CA ILE A 873 15.59 -26.93 23.81
C ILE A 873 15.73 -25.88 24.91
N ILE A 874 15.89 -24.60 24.54
CA ILE A 874 15.88 -23.48 25.48
C ILE A 874 14.43 -22.97 25.60
N SER A 875 13.97 -22.68 26.81
CA SER A 875 12.64 -22.12 27.01
C SER A 875 12.49 -20.75 26.33
N VAL A 876 11.26 -20.35 25.99
CA VAL A 876 11.02 -19.02 25.39
C VAL A 876 11.45 -17.90 26.32
N ASP A 877 11.27 -18.06 27.64
CA ASP A 877 11.66 -17.08 28.64
C ASP A 877 13.19 -16.98 28.75
N ASP A 878 13.90 -18.10 28.81
CA ASP A 878 15.37 -18.13 28.83
C ASP A 878 15.98 -17.54 27.55
N TYR A 879 15.38 -17.86 26.40
CA TYR A 879 15.75 -17.28 25.12
C TYR A 879 15.57 -15.76 25.10
N THR A 880 14.49 -15.26 25.71
CA THR A 880 14.19 -13.83 25.81
C THR A 880 15.14 -13.13 26.79
N GLN A 881 15.46 -13.78 27.91
CA GLN A 881 16.32 -13.25 28.98
C GLN A 881 17.82 -13.49 28.76
N LYS A 882 18.24 -14.08 27.62
CA LYS A 882 19.64 -14.43 27.32
C LYS A 882 20.26 -15.34 28.39
N MET A 883 19.48 -16.30 28.87
CA MET A 883 19.92 -17.23 29.88
C MET A 883 20.09 -18.61 29.27
N PHE A 884 21.27 -19.20 29.48
CA PHE A 884 21.54 -20.59 29.12
C PHE A 884 22.43 -21.21 30.19
N ILE A 885 21.98 -22.37 30.69
CA ILE A 885 22.66 -23.11 31.75
C ILE A 885 22.59 -24.59 31.35
N CYS A 886 23.74 -25.18 31.00
CA CYS A 886 23.82 -26.60 30.60
C CYS A 886 24.23 -27.53 31.76
N CYS A 887 24.52 -26.98 32.95
CA CYS A 887 25.01 -27.70 34.13
C CYS A 887 24.51 -27.04 35.41
#